data_AF-A0A4V1SA19-F1
#
_entry.id   AF-A0A4V1SA19-F1
#
_cell.length_a   1.000
_cell.length_b   1.000
_cell.length_c   1.000
_cell.angle_alpha   90.00
_cell.angle_beta   90.00
_cell.angle_gamma   90.00
#
_symmetry.space_group_name_H-M   'P 1'
#
loop_
_entity.id
_entity.type
_entity.pdbx_description
1 polymer ?
#
loop_
_entity_poly.entity_id
_entity_poly.type
_entity_poly.pdbx_seq_one_letter_code
_entity_poly.pdbx_strand_id
1 'polypeptide(L)'
;CVDALRLSAFWHKDRDAKMAAGPLWDFDRAFASADERSVAWMARVVANPNNGIWRANGSDYGTDWFNKSTDAVGVQTPVWWDALFRDPDFYQQYIDRWEELRTGPFTQASIEALIDGWNAEINPDAAIRDVRRWPANPKRAYSSTITKLSYTGQAAEVRRLKDFMRLRGNFMDSQWVGRVSPSVPAGTVTPGTAVTLTGPAGAVIHYTLDGTDPRPSGGGPPGAGVLTYTEGAPIVINATTRLRARARNAAHTALTGLNRPSTNLNNPLLLSTWGGAVDLRYSTDQPPQPGTLVITEFNFHATDPTQAELAINPALTDNDFEFVELRNIGPASMDLTGVKFTTGITYAISAESAVTLAPGQYLLIASNPAGFAVRYGASIPVLGPWAGNLSNSGETLTVTDAAGSALINLTYNDAWSPQADGGGATMTVVDPASPNYNTGGNWTASSQTGGTPGSADHFAVFAGRDTGALLSGVPLAGLPDVPAGSPPVTLAWSKTSGPGTVTFTPADAAAATAAFSQPGVYILKLTATSGAAQVSDEVTVYANHSPASWLAAHPGIGSLTDDFDGDGRGNLLEYALGSDPSVADAGSPVTAARENGHLTLTWKRLRPQAAVSYAVEISSDLMSFHAASAGEFTETILADDGLTQTVKATDTTIAGAPGKRFVRLKITAVP
;
A
#
# COMPACT_ATOMS: atom_id res chain seq x y z
N CYS A 1 30.88 16.77 -1.67
CA CYS A 1 32.07 17.64 -1.54
C CYS A 1 33.25 16.82 -1.02
N VAL A 2 34.49 17.21 -1.32
CA VAL A 2 35.72 16.51 -0.86
C VAL A 2 36.01 16.76 0.63
N ASP A 3 35.47 17.84 1.19
CA ASP A 3 35.61 18.32 2.58
C ASP A 3 34.29 18.28 3.37
N ALA A 4 33.24 17.66 2.82
CA ALA A 4 31.89 17.61 3.40
C ALA A 4 31.84 16.93 4.78
N LEU A 5 32.79 16.05 5.09
CA LEU A 5 32.81 15.34 6.38
C LEU A 5 33.54 16.14 7.49
N ARG A 6 34.01 17.36 7.18
CA ARG A 6 34.80 18.20 8.09
C ARG A 6 34.39 19.69 8.09
N LEU A 7 34.26 20.32 6.92
CA LEU A 7 34.09 21.78 6.79
C LEU A 7 32.71 22.17 6.27
N SER A 8 32.21 21.46 5.26
CA SER A 8 30.98 21.81 4.54
C SER A 8 29.77 21.04 5.10
N ALA A 9 29.65 21.01 6.43
CA ALA A 9 28.59 20.32 7.16
C ALA A 9 28.09 21.11 8.38
N PHE A 10 26.77 21.16 8.54
CA PHE A 10 26.12 21.63 9.76
C PHE A 10 25.74 20.46 10.68
N TRP A 11 25.68 20.74 11.97
CA TRP A 11 25.13 19.83 12.98
C TRP A 11 24.11 20.59 13.81
N HIS A 12 22.96 19.96 14.05
CA HIS A 12 21.92 20.52 14.90
C HIS A 12 21.48 19.48 15.94
N LYS A 13 20.89 19.97 17.04
CA LYS A 13 20.37 19.14 18.11
C LYS A 13 19.18 19.85 18.75
N ASP A 14 18.02 19.22 18.69
CA ASP A 14 16.86 19.68 19.46
C ASP A 14 17.02 19.30 20.94
N ARG A 15 16.34 20.03 21.83
CA ARG A 15 16.56 20.02 23.28
C ARG A 15 16.66 18.60 23.87
N ASP A 16 15.84 17.66 23.37
CA ASP A 16 15.77 16.27 23.84
C ASP A 16 16.04 15.22 22.74
N ALA A 17 16.52 15.64 21.56
CA ALA A 17 16.87 14.74 20.46
C ALA A 17 18.37 14.38 20.43
N LYS A 18 18.71 13.34 19.65
CA LYS A 18 20.11 13.07 19.25
C LYS A 18 20.60 14.17 18.31
N MET A 19 21.91 14.40 18.27
CA MET A 19 22.52 15.30 17.30
C MET A 19 22.37 14.72 15.89
N ALA A 20 22.05 15.58 14.92
CA ALA A 20 21.88 15.22 13.52
C ALA A 20 22.77 16.09 12.61
N ALA A 21 23.26 15.50 11.53
CA ALA A 21 24.02 16.20 10.50
C ALA A 21 23.07 16.79 9.44
N GLY A 22 23.26 18.06 9.09
CA GLY A 22 22.47 18.76 8.09
C GLY A 22 22.13 20.20 8.50
N PRO A 23 21.63 21.02 7.56
CA PRO A 23 21.55 20.75 6.11
C PRO A 23 22.94 20.70 5.46
N LEU A 24 23.02 20.19 4.23
CA LEU A 24 24.24 20.26 3.42
C LEU A 24 24.54 21.73 3.08
N TRP A 25 25.82 22.09 3.06
CA TRP A 25 26.29 23.45 2.80
C TRP A 25 27.52 23.42 1.91
N ASP A 26 27.73 24.43 1.04
CA ASP A 26 28.96 24.61 0.27
C ASP A 26 29.43 23.35 -0.51
N PHE A 27 28.53 22.84 -1.37
CA PHE A 27 28.72 21.60 -2.16
C PHE A 27 29.12 21.82 -3.62
N ASP A 28 29.51 23.04 -3.99
CA ASP A 28 29.95 23.42 -5.34
C ASP A 28 31.27 22.73 -5.75
N ARG A 29 32.15 22.39 -4.78
CA ARG A 29 33.37 21.58 -4.99
C ARG A 29 33.08 20.07 -5.00
N ALA A 30 32.09 19.65 -5.79
CA ALA A 30 31.68 18.25 -5.96
C ALA A 30 31.45 17.88 -7.43
N PHE A 31 31.04 16.64 -7.68
CA PHE A 31 30.47 16.16 -8.94
C PHE A 31 31.24 16.55 -10.23
N ALA A 32 32.48 16.06 -10.36
CA ALA A 32 33.39 16.43 -11.46
C ALA A 32 33.85 17.90 -11.45
N SER A 33 34.08 18.46 -10.26
CA SER A 33 34.80 19.72 -10.06
C SER A 33 36.16 19.75 -10.80
N ALA A 34 36.46 20.89 -11.42
CA ALA A 34 37.67 21.10 -12.23
C ALA A 34 38.94 21.36 -11.40
N ASP A 35 38.85 21.40 -10.07
CA ASP A 35 40.01 21.57 -9.18
C ASP A 35 40.80 20.27 -8.98
N GLU A 36 40.90 19.47 -10.05
CA GLU A 36 41.61 18.19 -10.19
C GLU A 36 41.08 17.02 -9.35
N ARG A 37 40.40 17.27 -8.23
CA ARG A 37 40.04 16.24 -7.24
C ARG A 37 38.97 15.25 -7.73
N SER A 38 38.05 15.72 -8.59
CA SER A 38 36.95 14.91 -9.13
C SER A 38 37.20 14.51 -10.59
N VAL A 39 37.70 15.42 -11.42
CA VAL A 39 37.98 15.17 -12.85
C VAL A 39 39.17 14.23 -13.07
N ALA A 40 40.24 14.32 -12.27
CA ALA A 40 41.36 13.40 -12.40
C ALA A 40 40.96 11.99 -11.97
N TRP A 41 40.04 11.84 -11.00
CA TRP A 41 39.49 10.54 -10.64
C TRP A 41 38.71 9.91 -11.80
N MET A 42 37.80 10.66 -12.43
CA MET A 42 37.08 10.16 -13.61
C MET A 42 38.04 9.67 -14.70
N ALA A 43 39.07 10.47 -15.01
CA ALA A 43 40.08 10.09 -16.00
C ALA A 43 40.82 8.78 -15.63
N ARG A 44 41.17 8.60 -14.34
CA ARG A 44 41.79 7.36 -13.84
C ARG A 44 40.87 6.15 -13.93
N VAL A 45 39.60 6.29 -13.53
CA VAL A 45 38.59 5.21 -13.60
C VAL A 45 38.37 4.76 -15.03
N VAL A 46 38.29 5.71 -15.96
CA VAL A 46 38.14 5.42 -17.39
C VAL A 46 39.38 4.71 -17.95
N ALA A 47 40.57 5.15 -17.58
CA ALA A 47 41.82 4.54 -18.06
C ALA A 47 42.04 3.13 -17.50
N ASN A 48 41.65 2.89 -16.25
CA ASN A 48 41.67 1.57 -15.64
C ASN A 48 40.61 1.50 -14.52
N PRO A 49 39.52 0.73 -14.72
CA PRO A 49 38.46 0.57 -13.70
C PRO A 49 38.98 0.06 -12.35
N ASN A 50 40.03 -0.79 -12.37
CA ASN A 50 40.66 -1.35 -11.18
C ASN A 50 41.65 -0.37 -10.50
N ASN A 51 41.86 0.82 -11.06
CA ASN A 51 42.65 1.92 -10.48
C ASN A 51 41.76 3.07 -10.00
N GLY A 52 40.44 2.87 -9.98
CA GLY A 52 39.41 3.85 -9.66
C GLY A 52 39.32 4.30 -8.20
N ILE A 53 40.42 4.24 -7.46
CA ILE A 53 40.42 4.62 -6.05
C ILE A 53 40.25 6.14 -5.97
N TRP A 54 39.19 6.60 -5.30
CA TRP A 54 38.95 8.03 -5.14
C TRP A 54 39.89 8.57 -4.06
N ARG A 55 40.97 9.19 -4.52
CA ARG A 55 42.03 9.78 -3.71
C ARG A 55 42.34 11.16 -4.28
N ALA A 56 42.52 12.16 -3.42
CA ALA A 56 43.09 13.44 -3.79
C ALA A 56 44.44 13.60 -3.05
N ASN A 57 45.55 13.62 -3.78
CA ASN A 57 46.91 13.72 -3.21
C ASN A 57 47.32 15.18 -2.91
N GLY A 58 46.38 16.02 -2.47
CA GLY A 58 46.61 17.44 -2.17
C GLY A 58 46.95 17.72 -0.69
N SER A 59 47.30 18.96 -0.37
CA SER A 59 47.64 19.44 0.99
C SER A 59 46.50 19.33 2.02
N ASP A 60 45.27 19.13 1.56
CA ASP A 60 44.09 18.84 2.40
C ASP A 60 43.85 17.33 2.60
N TYR A 61 44.84 16.48 2.27
CA TYR A 61 44.83 15.00 2.37
C TYR A 61 43.68 14.25 1.68
N GLY A 62 42.79 14.94 0.99
CA GLY A 62 41.81 14.33 0.08
C GLY A 62 40.81 13.39 0.74
N THR A 63 40.05 12.68 -0.09
CA THR A 63 38.93 11.80 0.29
C THR A 63 39.38 10.48 0.94
N ASP A 64 40.23 10.55 1.95
CA ASP A 64 40.46 9.42 2.86
C ASP A 64 39.29 9.33 3.85
N TRP A 65 38.13 8.95 3.30
CA TRP A 65 36.76 9.15 3.78
C TRP A 65 36.55 9.11 5.30
N PHE A 66 37.19 8.17 5.98
CA PHE A 66 36.93 7.86 7.37
C PHE A 66 38.21 7.71 8.19
N ASN A 67 39.36 8.16 7.67
CA ASN A 67 40.61 8.09 8.42
C ASN A 67 40.73 9.26 9.41
N LYS A 68 41.50 9.04 10.47
CA LYS A 68 42.07 10.07 11.33
C LYS A 68 43.29 10.70 10.63
N SER A 69 43.07 11.81 9.92
CA SER A 69 44.15 12.60 9.30
C SER A 69 44.25 13.98 9.95
N THR A 70 45.48 14.43 10.23
CA THR A 70 45.77 15.82 10.61
C THR A 70 46.16 16.58 9.35
N ASP A 71 45.51 17.71 9.07
CA ASP A 71 45.88 18.52 7.90
C ASP A 71 47.23 19.24 8.07
N ALA A 72 47.71 19.86 6.99
CA ALA A 72 48.98 20.59 6.96
C ALA A 72 49.04 21.80 7.93
N VAL A 73 47.91 22.19 8.52
CA VAL A 73 47.78 23.27 9.52
C VAL A 73 47.42 22.77 10.93
N GLY A 74 47.41 21.45 11.17
CA GLY A 74 47.24 20.85 12.49
C GLY A 74 45.81 20.46 12.88
N VAL A 75 44.82 20.58 11.98
CA VAL A 75 43.40 20.28 12.25
C VAL A 75 43.08 18.84 11.89
N GLN A 76 42.59 18.06 12.87
CA GLN A 76 42.23 16.65 12.69
C GLN A 76 40.84 16.50 12.04
N THR A 77 40.69 15.51 11.15
CA THR A 77 39.36 15.00 10.79
C THR A 77 38.62 14.51 12.05
N PRO A 78 37.28 14.65 12.10
CA PRO A 78 36.55 14.23 13.28
C PRO A 78 36.74 12.73 13.56
N VAL A 79 37.24 12.41 14.75
CA VAL A 79 37.65 11.05 15.15
C VAL A 79 36.50 10.04 15.17
N TRP A 80 35.25 10.50 15.20
CA TRP A 80 34.09 9.62 15.23
C TRP A 80 33.80 8.92 13.90
N TRP A 81 34.17 9.49 12.75
CA TRP A 81 33.98 8.80 11.46
C TRP A 81 34.85 7.55 11.38
N ASP A 82 36.09 7.63 11.86
CA ASP A 82 36.98 6.48 12.00
C ASP A 82 36.38 5.41 12.92
N ALA A 83 35.87 5.82 14.09
CA ALA A 83 35.24 4.89 15.03
C ALA A 83 33.99 4.21 14.46
N LEU A 84 33.09 4.97 13.84
CA LEU A 84 31.84 4.48 13.26
C LEU A 84 32.12 3.48 12.13
N PHE A 85 33.03 3.78 11.22
CA PHE A 85 33.32 2.89 10.08
C PHE A 85 34.27 1.72 10.41
N ARG A 86 34.77 1.62 11.65
CA ARG A 86 35.39 0.40 12.20
C ARG A 86 34.35 -0.56 12.78
N ASP A 87 33.17 -0.08 13.12
CA ASP A 87 32.06 -0.92 13.56
C ASP A 87 31.43 -1.62 12.34
N PRO A 88 31.52 -2.95 12.24
CA PRO A 88 30.98 -3.68 11.10
C PRO A 88 29.45 -3.56 10.97
N ASP A 89 28.73 -3.29 12.06
CA ASP A 89 27.27 -3.14 12.03
C ASP A 89 26.85 -1.75 11.58
N PHE A 90 27.59 -0.71 11.97
CA PHE A 90 27.39 0.62 11.40
C PHE A 90 27.73 0.63 9.90
N TYR A 91 28.83 -0.01 9.50
CA TYR A 91 29.18 -0.11 8.08
C TYR A 91 28.11 -0.88 7.29
N GLN A 92 27.49 -1.89 7.90
CA GLN A 92 26.38 -2.59 7.27
C GLN A 92 25.15 -1.68 7.09
N GLN A 93 24.79 -0.86 8.09
CA GLN A 93 23.71 0.12 7.92
C GLN A 93 23.98 1.11 6.78
N TYR A 94 25.25 1.49 6.59
CA TYR A 94 25.67 2.33 5.46
C TYR A 94 25.47 1.63 4.11
N ILE A 95 25.83 0.34 4.00
CA ILE A 95 25.60 -0.48 2.81
C ILE A 95 24.09 -0.62 2.53
N ASP A 96 23.31 -0.96 3.56
CA ASP A 96 21.87 -1.14 3.45
C ASP A 96 21.18 0.13 2.95
N ARG A 97 21.55 1.29 3.53
CA ARG A 97 21.02 2.59 3.10
C ARG A 97 21.39 2.91 1.66
N TRP A 98 22.61 2.58 1.23
CA TRP A 98 22.99 2.78 -0.17
C TRP A 98 22.16 1.90 -1.09
N GLU A 99 22.03 0.60 -0.81
CA GLU A 99 21.26 -0.31 -1.66
C GLU A 99 19.79 0.07 -1.73
N GLU A 100 19.18 0.49 -0.61
CA GLU A 100 17.83 1.05 -0.56
C GLU A 100 17.70 2.24 -1.52
N LEU A 101 18.58 3.25 -1.40
CA LEU A 101 18.56 4.42 -2.27
C LEU A 101 18.77 4.05 -3.75
N ARG A 102 19.58 3.02 -4.04
CA ARG A 102 19.82 2.53 -5.41
C ARG A 102 18.64 1.81 -6.04
N THR A 103 17.63 1.42 -5.25
CA THR A 103 16.34 0.95 -5.78
C THR A 103 15.33 2.08 -6.03
N GLY A 104 15.60 3.29 -5.52
CA GLY A 104 14.70 4.44 -5.67
C GLY A 104 15.41 5.68 -6.23
N PRO A 105 15.57 6.75 -5.45
CA PRO A 105 16.00 8.05 -5.97
C PRO A 105 17.41 8.04 -6.58
N PHE A 106 18.27 7.08 -6.21
CA PHE A 106 19.64 7.00 -6.69
C PHE A 106 19.80 5.98 -7.82
N THR A 107 18.73 5.50 -8.46
CA THR A 107 18.89 4.75 -9.73
C THR A 107 19.57 5.61 -10.78
N GLN A 108 20.22 4.98 -11.77
CA GLN A 108 20.85 5.73 -12.87
C GLN A 108 19.84 6.63 -13.59
N ALA A 109 18.62 6.12 -13.83
CA ALA A 109 17.57 6.86 -14.52
C ALA A 109 17.06 8.03 -13.67
N SER A 110 16.80 7.82 -12.37
CA SER A 110 16.35 8.87 -11.46
C SER A 110 17.34 10.02 -11.33
N ILE A 111 18.65 9.71 -11.21
CA ILE A 111 19.69 10.73 -11.13
C ILE A 111 19.79 11.51 -12.45
N GLU A 112 19.76 10.82 -13.59
CA GLU A 112 19.81 11.50 -14.90
C GLU A 112 18.59 12.37 -15.16
N ALA A 113 17.39 11.92 -14.77
CA ALA A 113 16.16 12.69 -14.87
C ALA A 113 16.18 13.93 -13.97
N LEU A 114 16.72 13.83 -12.75
CA LEU A 114 16.90 14.98 -11.86
C LEU A 114 17.83 16.03 -12.47
N ILE A 115 18.96 15.59 -13.05
CA ILE A 115 19.90 16.49 -13.75
C ILE A 115 19.23 17.16 -14.94
N ASP A 116 18.42 16.42 -15.71
CA ASP A 116 17.69 16.97 -16.84
C ASP A 116 16.63 18.00 -16.41
N GLY A 117 15.94 17.74 -15.29
CA GLY A 117 14.99 18.67 -14.68
C GLY A 117 15.67 19.98 -14.30
N TRP A 118 16.79 19.92 -13.57
CA TRP A 118 17.57 21.13 -13.23
C TRP A 118 18.08 21.87 -14.47
N ASN A 119 18.50 21.15 -15.51
CA ASN A 119 18.93 21.79 -16.74
C ASN A 119 17.77 22.46 -17.50
N ALA A 120 16.55 21.90 -17.44
CA ALA A 120 15.37 22.46 -18.08
C ALA A 120 14.90 23.79 -17.44
N GLU A 121 15.20 24.00 -16.15
CA GLU A 121 14.93 25.27 -15.46
C GLU A 121 15.84 26.42 -15.95
N ILE A 122 16.95 26.11 -16.62
CA ILE A 122 17.90 27.10 -17.12
C ILE A 122 17.41 27.65 -18.46
N ASN A 123 17.09 28.95 -18.48
CA ASN A 123 16.72 29.66 -19.71
C ASN A 123 17.85 29.54 -20.77
N PRO A 124 17.54 29.09 -22.02
CA PRO A 124 18.54 28.93 -23.07
C PRO A 124 19.35 30.20 -23.39
N ASP A 125 18.71 31.37 -23.38
CA ASP A 125 19.40 32.65 -23.60
C ASP A 125 20.32 33.00 -22.43
N ALA A 126 19.96 32.62 -21.20
CA ALA A 126 20.83 32.79 -20.04
C ALA A 126 22.09 31.93 -20.17
N ALA A 127 21.95 30.67 -20.61
CA ALA A 127 23.07 29.80 -20.89
C ALA A 127 23.98 30.37 -22.00
N ILE A 128 23.42 30.91 -23.07
CA ILE A 128 24.20 31.56 -24.15
C ILE A 128 24.95 32.80 -23.63
N ARG A 129 24.28 33.65 -22.83
CA ARG A 129 24.91 34.85 -22.23
C ARG A 129 26.04 34.47 -21.28
N ASP A 130 25.84 33.45 -20.46
CA ASP A 130 26.88 32.91 -19.59
C ASP A 130 28.07 32.41 -20.43
N VAL A 131 27.80 31.67 -21.51
CA VAL A 131 28.80 31.20 -22.47
C VAL A 131 29.64 32.34 -23.03
N ARG A 132 28.98 33.41 -23.49
CA ARG A 132 29.63 34.61 -24.03
C ARG A 132 30.42 35.39 -22.97
N ARG A 133 29.94 35.47 -21.74
CA ARG A 133 30.57 36.27 -20.67
C ARG A 133 31.87 35.66 -20.16
N TRP A 134 31.96 34.32 -20.10
CA TRP A 134 33.11 33.60 -19.53
C TRP A 134 33.80 32.64 -20.51
N PRO A 135 34.26 33.10 -21.69
CA PRO A 135 34.64 32.23 -22.80
C PRO A 135 35.88 31.36 -22.54
N ALA A 136 36.75 31.76 -21.61
CA ALA A 136 37.98 31.04 -21.27
C ALA A 136 37.78 29.86 -20.29
N ASN A 137 36.54 29.47 -19.97
CA ASN A 137 36.27 28.42 -19.00
C ASN A 137 36.41 27.02 -19.63
N PRO A 138 37.44 26.21 -19.27
CA PRO A 138 37.70 24.90 -19.86
C PRO A 138 36.58 23.89 -19.61
N LYS A 139 35.65 24.20 -18.69
CA LYS A 139 34.48 23.39 -18.39
C LYS A 139 33.56 23.25 -19.64
N ARG A 140 33.56 24.20 -20.58
CA ARG A 140 32.61 24.23 -21.71
C ARG A 140 32.95 23.36 -22.93
N ALA A 141 33.86 22.40 -22.77
CA ALA A 141 34.07 21.33 -23.73
C ALA A 141 34.26 20.01 -22.96
N TYR A 142 33.57 18.95 -23.39
CA TYR A 142 33.68 17.64 -22.75
C TYR A 142 33.54 16.55 -23.77
N SER A 143 34.51 15.64 -23.82
CA SER A 143 34.39 14.39 -24.58
C SER A 143 34.06 13.28 -23.61
N SER A 144 32.84 12.76 -23.72
CA SER A 144 32.41 11.62 -22.91
C SER A 144 33.19 10.40 -23.34
N THR A 145 33.84 9.76 -22.38
CA THR A 145 34.53 8.49 -22.58
C THR A 145 33.56 7.31 -22.52
N ILE A 146 32.32 7.54 -22.07
CA ILE A 146 31.24 6.56 -22.01
C ILE A 146 30.47 6.52 -23.33
N THR A 147 30.01 7.68 -23.84
CA THR A 147 29.26 7.76 -25.10
C THR A 147 30.15 7.94 -26.33
N LYS A 148 31.44 8.27 -26.13
CA LYS A 148 32.42 8.60 -27.19
C LYS A 148 32.02 9.83 -28.04
N LEU A 149 31.17 10.70 -27.50
CA LEU A 149 30.73 11.93 -28.14
C LEU A 149 31.37 13.16 -27.49
N SER A 150 31.58 14.20 -28.28
CA SER A 150 32.06 15.50 -27.82
C SER A 150 30.91 16.50 -27.72
N TYR A 151 30.91 17.27 -26.63
CA TYR A 151 29.88 18.24 -26.28
C TYR A 151 30.54 19.60 -26.00
N THR A 152 29.80 20.68 -26.22
CA THR A 152 30.24 22.05 -25.92
C THR A 152 29.18 22.83 -25.15
N GLY A 153 29.59 23.92 -24.50
CA GLY A 153 28.70 24.81 -23.74
C GLY A 153 28.00 24.10 -22.58
N GLN A 154 26.72 24.43 -22.37
CA GLN A 154 25.88 23.86 -21.30
C GLN A 154 25.76 22.33 -21.39
N ALA A 155 25.62 21.79 -22.61
CA ALA A 155 25.48 20.35 -22.83
C ALA A 155 26.73 19.56 -22.37
N ALA A 156 27.91 20.20 -22.41
CA ALA A 156 29.14 19.60 -21.89
C ALA A 156 29.09 19.41 -20.36
N GLU A 157 28.57 20.38 -19.61
CA GLU A 157 28.41 20.28 -18.15
C GLU A 157 27.43 19.18 -17.77
N VAL A 158 26.25 19.17 -18.42
CA VAL A 158 25.21 18.16 -18.16
C VAL A 158 25.75 16.76 -18.41
N ARG A 159 26.41 16.53 -19.55
CA ARG A 159 26.99 15.21 -19.86
C ARG A 159 28.10 14.82 -18.87
N ARG A 160 28.98 15.76 -18.51
CA ARG A 160 30.06 15.51 -17.54
C ARG A 160 29.50 15.09 -16.18
N LEU A 161 28.46 15.79 -15.72
CA LEU A 161 27.78 15.47 -14.46
C LEU A 161 27.14 14.08 -14.50
N LYS A 162 26.42 13.76 -15.58
CA LYS A 162 25.84 12.41 -15.76
C LYS A 162 26.89 11.31 -15.80
N ASP A 163 28.00 11.53 -16.51
CA ASP A 163 29.12 10.57 -16.55
C ASP A 163 29.76 10.38 -15.17
N PHE A 164 29.97 11.46 -14.42
CA PHE A 164 30.49 11.38 -13.06
C PHE A 164 29.58 10.55 -12.17
N MET A 165 28.29 10.86 -12.16
CA MET A 165 27.32 10.17 -11.31
C MET A 165 27.21 8.68 -11.67
N ARG A 166 27.26 8.35 -12.96
CA ARG A 166 27.29 6.96 -13.43
C ARG A 166 28.51 6.20 -12.93
N LEU A 167 29.70 6.75 -13.16
CA LEU A 167 30.96 6.12 -12.74
C LEU A 167 31.02 6.02 -11.22
N ARG A 168 30.51 7.03 -10.50
CA ARG A 168 30.51 7.04 -9.04
C ARG A 168 29.56 6.01 -8.46
N GLY A 169 28.35 5.90 -9.00
CA GLY A 169 27.39 4.86 -8.61
C GLY A 169 27.99 3.47 -8.78
N ASN A 170 28.53 3.18 -9.97
CA ASN A 170 29.16 1.89 -10.26
C ASN A 170 30.37 1.59 -9.35
N PHE A 171 31.17 2.62 -9.04
CA PHE A 171 32.27 2.47 -8.09
C PHE A 171 31.75 2.07 -6.70
N MET A 172 30.73 2.77 -6.18
CA MET A 172 30.15 2.47 -4.86
C MET A 172 29.56 1.05 -4.84
N ASP A 173 28.79 0.68 -5.87
CA ASP A 173 28.19 -0.66 -6.00
C ASP A 173 29.23 -1.80 -5.99
N SER A 174 30.49 -1.51 -6.36
CA SER A 174 31.58 -2.50 -6.35
C SER A 174 32.31 -2.64 -5.01
N GLN A 175 32.01 -1.83 -3.99
CA GLN A 175 32.75 -1.87 -2.72
C GLN A 175 32.28 -3.00 -1.77
N TRP A 176 31.09 -3.55 -1.98
CA TRP A 176 30.52 -4.64 -1.18
C TRP A 176 29.92 -5.71 -2.10
N VAL A 177 29.44 -6.80 -1.50
CA VAL A 177 28.73 -7.85 -2.24
C VAL A 177 27.43 -7.27 -2.76
N GLY A 178 27.11 -7.54 -4.04
CA GLY A 178 25.90 -7.02 -4.65
C GLY A 178 24.60 -7.58 -4.05
N ARG A 179 23.49 -6.91 -4.36
CA ARG A 179 22.16 -7.22 -3.85
C ARG A 179 21.59 -8.58 -4.30
N VAL A 180 20.64 -9.07 -3.52
CA VAL A 180 19.70 -10.13 -3.92
C VAL A 180 18.53 -9.52 -4.69
N SER A 181 17.96 -10.23 -5.66
CA SER A 181 16.75 -9.83 -6.39
C SER A 181 15.76 -10.99 -6.46
N PRO A 182 14.48 -10.79 -6.06
CA PRO A 182 13.46 -11.82 -6.18
C PRO A 182 12.88 -11.89 -7.60
N SER A 183 12.35 -13.06 -8.00
CA SER A 183 11.59 -13.20 -9.24
C SER A 183 10.17 -12.65 -9.18
N VAL A 184 9.60 -12.57 -7.96
CA VAL A 184 8.24 -12.09 -7.71
C VAL A 184 8.32 -10.85 -6.82
N PRO A 185 7.72 -9.70 -7.22
CA PRO A 185 7.63 -8.53 -6.35
C PRO A 185 6.93 -8.85 -5.03
N ALA A 186 7.32 -8.18 -3.95
CA ALA A 186 6.60 -8.24 -2.68
C ALA A 186 5.14 -7.76 -2.84
N GLY A 187 4.25 -8.25 -1.99
CA GLY A 187 2.82 -7.91 -1.97
C GLY A 187 1.93 -9.13 -1.83
N THR A 188 0.66 -8.96 -2.19
CA THR A 188 -0.33 -10.05 -2.19
C THR A 188 -0.06 -11.00 -3.35
N VAL A 189 0.02 -12.29 -3.06
CA VAL A 189 0.30 -13.38 -4.00
C VAL A 189 -0.68 -14.53 -3.77
N THR A 190 -0.82 -15.42 -4.75
CA THR A 190 -1.66 -16.62 -4.57
C THR A 190 -0.91 -17.67 -3.74
N PRO A 191 -1.61 -18.44 -2.89
CA PRO A 191 -1.01 -19.60 -2.23
C PRO A 191 -0.33 -20.54 -3.23
N GLY A 192 0.87 -21.00 -2.91
CA GLY A 192 1.71 -21.81 -3.80
C GLY A 192 2.64 -21.00 -4.71
N THR A 193 2.64 -19.67 -4.63
CA THR A 193 3.55 -18.82 -5.43
C THR A 193 5.01 -19.20 -5.20
N ALA A 194 5.72 -19.50 -6.28
CA ALA A 194 7.11 -19.92 -6.29
C ALA A 194 8.05 -18.72 -6.48
N VAL A 195 8.77 -18.32 -5.43
CA VAL A 195 9.74 -17.22 -5.46
C VAL A 195 11.15 -17.78 -5.62
N THR A 196 11.87 -17.35 -6.65
CA THR A 196 13.30 -17.64 -6.82
C THR A 196 14.12 -16.40 -6.52
N LEU A 197 15.33 -16.58 -5.99
CA LEU A 197 16.25 -15.49 -5.67
C LEU A 197 17.46 -15.53 -6.60
N THR A 198 17.85 -14.37 -7.12
CA THR A 198 19.08 -14.19 -7.90
C THR A 198 20.02 -13.28 -7.13
N GLY A 199 21.32 -13.62 -7.13
CA GLY A 199 22.36 -12.88 -6.44
C GLY A 199 23.59 -12.66 -7.32
N PRO A 200 24.58 -11.90 -6.83
CA PRO A 200 25.82 -11.69 -7.57
C PRO A 200 26.61 -12.99 -7.73
N ALA A 201 27.32 -13.13 -8.85
CA ALA A 201 28.11 -14.31 -9.15
C ALA A 201 29.14 -14.61 -8.04
N GLY A 202 29.23 -15.88 -7.64
CA GLY A 202 30.15 -16.35 -6.59
C GLY A 202 29.72 -16.04 -5.15
N ALA A 203 28.55 -15.42 -4.94
CA ALA A 203 27.97 -15.26 -3.61
C ALA A 203 26.95 -16.37 -3.30
N VAL A 204 26.83 -16.69 -2.02
CA VAL A 204 25.79 -17.57 -1.48
C VAL A 204 24.68 -16.69 -0.90
N ILE A 205 23.42 -16.99 -1.23
CA ILE A 205 22.27 -16.25 -0.71
C ILE A 205 21.79 -16.92 0.58
N HIS A 206 21.66 -16.14 1.64
CA HIS A 206 21.12 -16.56 2.92
C HIS A 206 19.83 -15.80 3.21
N TYR A 207 18.84 -16.47 3.80
CA TYR A 207 17.53 -15.86 4.04
C TYR A 207 16.82 -16.41 5.28
N THR A 208 15.83 -15.66 5.73
CA THR A 208 14.87 -16.01 6.77
C THR A 208 13.45 -15.78 6.24
N LEU A 209 12.44 -16.36 6.88
CA LEU A 209 11.03 -16.26 6.48
C LEU A 209 10.16 -15.51 7.50
N ASP A 210 10.77 -15.14 8.64
CA ASP A 210 10.18 -14.33 9.72
C ASP A 210 10.66 -12.88 9.69
N GLY A 211 11.54 -12.54 8.74
CA GLY A 211 12.08 -11.22 8.54
C GLY A 211 13.28 -10.88 9.42
N THR A 212 13.79 -11.80 10.24
CA THR A 212 15.02 -11.59 10.98
C THR A 212 16.22 -11.45 10.04
N ASP A 213 17.22 -10.65 10.40
CA ASP A 213 18.36 -10.45 9.49
C ASP A 213 19.24 -11.72 9.41
N PRO A 214 19.50 -12.28 8.21
CA PRO A 214 20.37 -13.45 8.06
C PRO A 214 21.85 -13.17 8.38
N ARG A 215 22.26 -11.89 8.41
CA ARG A 215 23.62 -11.49 8.82
C ARG A 215 23.64 -11.27 10.34
N PRO A 216 24.48 -12.00 11.10
CA PRO A 216 24.66 -11.72 12.52
C PRO A 216 25.40 -10.40 12.76
N SER A 217 25.18 -9.79 13.94
CA SER A 217 26.00 -8.68 14.43
C SER A 217 27.50 -9.04 14.36
N GLY A 218 28.33 -8.08 13.95
CA GLY A 218 29.76 -8.30 13.70
C GLY A 218 30.09 -8.81 12.29
N GLY A 219 29.11 -9.25 11.49
CA GLY A 219 29.31 -9.61 10.08
C GLY A 219 29.94 -10.99 9.82
N GLY A 220 29.91 -11.88 10.82
CA GLY A 220 30.37 -13.26 10.70
C GLY A 220 29.54 -14.13 9.73
N PRO A 221 29.85 -15.44 9.60
CA PRO A 221 29.02 -16.40 8.89
C PRO A 221 27.59 -16.49 9.48
N PRO A 222 26.58 -16.93 8.70
CA PRO A 222 25.20 -17.04 9.17
C PRO A 222 25.06 -17.87 10.45
N GLY A 223 24.17 -17.44 11.35
CA GLY A 223 23.86 -18.14 12.59
C GLY A 223 22.89 -19.32 12.41
N ALA A 224 22.55 -19.98 13.52
CA ALA A 224 21.54 -21.04 13.52
C ALA A 224 20.16 -20.50 13.12
N GLY A 225 19.39 -21.28 12.34
CA GLY A 225 18.06 -20.90 11.87
C GLY A 225 18.04 -20.13 10.54
N VAL A 226 19.19 -19.63 10.07
CA VAL A 226 19.29 -18.99 8.75
C VAL A 226 19.34 -20.04 7.65
N LEU A 227 18.49 -19.89 6.63
CA LEU A 227 18.40 -20.79 5.49
C LEU A 227 19.39 -20.37 4.40
N THR A 228 19.86 -21.34 3.62
CA THR A 228 20.72 -21.09 2.44
C THR A 228 19.93 -21.42 1.18
N TYR A 229 19.85 -20.45 0.27
CA TYR A 229 19.13 -20.61 -0.97
C TYR A 229 19.92 -21.48 -1.95
N THR A 230 19.24 -22.43 -2.60
CA THR A 230 19.80 -23.25 -3.68
C THR A 230 19.29 -22.73 -5.01
N GLU A 231 20.20 -22.38 -5.93
CA GLU A 231 19.83 -21.85 -7.24
C GLU A 231 18.90 -22.83 -7.99
N GLY A 232 17.78 -22.33 -8.48
CA GLY A 232 16.74 -23.13 -9.14
C GLY A 232 15.74 -23.81 -8.21
N ALA A 233 15.93 -23.78 -6.89
CA ALA A 233 14.94 -24.27 -5.92
C ALA A 233 14.04 -23.11 -5.46
N PRO A 234 12.75 -23.09 -5.80
CA PRO A 234 11.86 -22.00 -5.39
C PRO A 234 11.49 -22.08 -3.90
N ILE A 235 11.31 -20.90 -3.30
CA ILE A 235 10.69 -20.71 -1.99
C ILE A 235 9.18 -20.59 -2.24
N VAL A 236 8.40 -21.53 -1.71
CA VAL A 236 6.95 -21.57 -1.92
C VAL A 236 6.24 -20.78 -0.82
N ILE A 237 5.45 -19.79 -1.22
CA ILE A 237 4.67 -18.94 -0.31
C ILE A 237 3.25 -19.51 -0.17
N ASN A 238 2.87 -19.93 1.03
CA ASN A 238 1.53 -20.47 1.34
C ASN A 238 0.79 -19.71 2.44
N ALA A 239 1.46 -18.73 3.05
CA ALA A 239 0.93 -17.89 4.11
C ALA A 239 1.69 -16.56 4.09
N THR A 240 1.22 -15.59 4.87
CA THR A 240 1.94 -14.35 5.11
C THR A 240 3.36 -14.64 5.59
N THR A 241 4.35 -14.16 4.83
CA THR A 241 5.77 -14.50 4.96
C THR A 241 6.61 -13.22 4.84
N ARG A 242 7.55 -13.01 5.76
CA ARG A 242 8.52 -11.90 5.70
C ARG A 242 9.88 -12.47 5.29
N LEU A 243 10.14 -12.49 3.99
CA LEU A 243 11.38 -13.00 3.44
C LEU A 243 12.47 -11.92 3.50
N ARG A 244 13.46 -12.11 4.37
CA ARG A 244 14.65 -11.25 4.41
C ARG A 244 15.87 -12.03 3.94
N ALA A 245 16.54 -11.53 2.91
CA ALA A 245 17.68 -12.22 2.29
C ALA A 245 18.88 -11.31 2.06
N ARG A 246 20.08 -11.88 2.11
CA ARG A 246 21.35 -11.22 1.79
C ARG A 246 22.26 -12.16 1.01
N ALA A 247 23.06 -11.60 0.12
CA ALA A 247 24.15 -12.31 -0.52
C ALA A 247 25.42 -12.21 0.33
N ARG A 248 26.16 -13.31 0.45
CA ARG A 248 27.44 -13.38 1.14
C ARG A 248 28.52 -13.93 0.22
N ASN A 249 29.64 -13.24 0.12
CA ASN A 249 30.84 -13.72 -0.55
C ASN A 249 32.04 -13.55 0.37
N ALA A 250 32.53 -14.67 0.92
CA ALA A 250 33.68 -14.69 1.82
C ALA A 250 34.99 -14.25 1.15
N ALA A 251 35.07 -14.33 -0.18
CA ALA A 251 36.22 -13.92 -0.97
C ALA A 251 36.07 -12.49 -1.55
N HIS A 252 35.05 -11.73 -1.11
CA HIS A 252 34.86 -10.35 -1.57
C HIS A 252 36.06 -9.49 -1.23
N THR A 253 36.38 -8.55 -2.12
CA THR A 253 37.43 -7.53 -1.92
C THR A 253 36.88 -6.16 -2.28
N ALA A 254 37.22 -5.14 -1.50
CA ALA A 254 36.89 -3.75 -1.79
C ALA A 254 38.07 -3.01 -2.45
N LEU A 255 37.78 -1.96 -3.21
CA LEU A 255 38.81 -1.07 -3.78
C LEU A 255 39.30 -0.04 -2.73
N THR A 256 38.57 0.12 -1.64
CA THR A 256 38.90 0.98 -0.48
C THR A 256 39.25 0.14 0.75
N GLY A 257 39.93 0.72 1.75
CA GLY A 257 39.99 0.15 3.10
C GLY A 257 41.20 -0.72 3.50
N LEU A 258 41.98 -1.34 2.61
CA LEU A 258 43.36 -1.86 2.80
C LEU A 258 43.68 -2.95 1.76
N ASN A 259 44.50 -2.62 0.74
CA ASN A 259 45.46 -3.53 0.09
C ASN A 259 46.21 -2.82 -1.06
N ARG A 260 47.10 -1.88 -0.73
CA ARG A 260 48.28 -1.63 -1.57
C ARG A 260 49.51 -1.40 -0.67
N PRO A 261 50.60 -2.17 -0.85
CA PRO A 261 51.74 -2.25 0.08
C PRO A 261 52.65 -1.01 0.13
N SER A 262 52.20 0.19 -0.23
CA SER A 262 53.11 1.32 -0.45
C SER A 262 52.77 2.64 0.26
N THR A 263 51.79 2.73 1.16
CA THR A 263 51.50 4.02 1.83
C THR A 263 50.94 3.83 3.24
N ASN A 264 51.57 4.50 4.22
CA ASN A 264 51.17 4.63 5.63
C ASN A 264 49.76 5.23 5.83
N LEU A 265 48.70 4.48 5.51
CA LEU A 265 47.31 4.96 5.63
C LEU A 265 46.54 4.11 6.64
N ASN A 266 45.95 4.78 7.64
CA ASN A 266 45.24 4.19 8.80
C ASN A 266 43.72 4.05 8.58
N ASN A 267 43.22 4.08 7.34
CA ASN A 267 41.79 4.01 7.04
C ASN A 267 41.18 2.71 7.62
N PRO A 268 39.96 2.73 8.22
CA PRO A 268 39.23 1.53 8.59
C PRO A 268 39.19 0.49 7.45
N LEU A 269 39.15 -0.78 7.84
CA LEU A 269 38.90 -1.87 6.91
C LEU A 269 37.45 -1.78 6.42
N LEU A 270 37.24 -1.06 5.32
CA LEU A 270 35.95 -0.93 4.64
C LEU A 270 35.67 -2.17 3.79
N LEU A 271 35.62 -3.33 4.44
CA LEU A 271 35.35 -4.61 3.82
C LEU A 271 34.14 -5.25 4.48
N SER A 272 33.11 -5.51 3.68
CA SER A 272 32.01 -6.39 4.06
C SER A 272 31.99 -7.60 3.15
N THR A 273 31.81 -8.79 3.73
CA THR A 273 31.54 -10.02 2.97
C THR A 273 30.04 -10.22 2.72
N TRP A 274 29.22 -9.26 3.14
CA TRP A 274 27.77 -9.26 3.03
C TRP A 274 27.29 -8.08 2.16
N GLY A 275 26.27 -8.33 1.35
CA GLY A 275 25.56 -7.29 0.62
C GLY A 275 24.44 -6.66 1.45
N GLY A 276 23.72 -5.71 0.85
CA GLY A 276 22.52 -5.17 1.47
C GLY A 276 21.41 -6.20 1.57
N ALA A 277 20.45 -5.92 2.47
CA ALA A 277 19.27 -6.76 2.63
C ALA A 277 18.25 -6.46 1.54
N VAL A 278 17.65 -7.53 1.02
CA VAL A 278 16.31 -7.45 0.46
C VAL A 278 15.34 -7.90 1.54
N ASP A 279 14.34 -7.06 1.85
CA ASP A 279 13.31 -7.33 2.84
C ASP A 279 11.96 -7.29 2.15
N LEU A 280 11.35 -8.46 2.00
CA LEU A 280 10.17 -8.68 1.17
C LEU A 280 9.06 -9.26 2.01
N ARG A 281 7.87 -8.69 1.85
CA ARG A 281 6.66 -9.23 2.44
C ARG A 281 5.81 -9.86 1.35
N TYR A 282 5.44 -11.11 1.54
CA TYR A 282 4.41 -11.77 0.74
C TYR A 282 3.21 -12.05 1.62
N SER A 283 2.02 -11.77 1.14
CA SER A 283 0.77 -12.14 1.81
C SER A 283 -0.07 -13.00 0.87
N THR A 284 -0.71 -14.03 1.41
CA THR A 284 -1.74 -14.78 0.67
C THR A 284 -3.14 -14.24 0.93
N ASP A 285 -3.29 -13.42 1.96
CA ASP A 285 -4.55 -12.77 2.31
C ASP A 285 -4.76 -11.54 1.42
N GLN A 286 -5.99 -11.35 0.97
CA GLN A 286 -6.34 -10.21 0.13
C GLN A 286 -6.38 -8.93 0.97
N PRO A 287 -6.07 -7.76 0.38
CA PRO A 287 -6.30 -6.50 1.06
C PRO A 287 -7.81 -6.30 1.33
N PRO A 288 -8.17 -5.59 2.41
CA PRO A 288 -9.58 -5.27 2.71
C PRO A 288 -10.23 -4.56 1.52
N GLN A 289 -11.52 -4.83 1.32
CA GLN A 289 -12.35 -4.12 0.34
C GLN A 289 -13.35 -3.21 1.08
N PRO A 290 -13.85 -2.14 0.44
CA PRO A 290 -14.92 -1.33 1.03
C PRO A 290 -16.10 -2.20 1.45
N GLY A 291 -16.50 -2.08 2.72
CA GLY A 291 -17.59 -2.85 3.30
C GLY A 291 -17.24 -4.23 3.85
N THR A 292 -15.98 -4.69 3.78
CA THR A 292 -15.53 -5.91 4.48
C THR A 292 -14.81 -5.62 5.79
N LEU A 293 -14.26 -4.42 5.96
CA LEU A 293 -13.67 -3.92 7.19
C LEU A 293 -14.53 -2.76 7.69
N VAL A 294 -14.93 -2.78 8.95
CA VAL A 294 -15.80 -1.75 9.56
C VAL A 294 -15.32 -1.40 10.96
N ILE A 295 -15.72 -0.24 11.48
CA ILE A 295 -15.58 0.10 12.90
C ILE A 295 -16.79 -0.49 13.62
N THR A 296 -16.57 -1.21 14.71
CA THR A 296 -17.65 -1.84 15.49
C THR A 296 -17.85 -1.21 16.85
N GLU A 297 -16.80 -0.65 17.41
CA GLU A 297 -16.83 0.02 18.70
C GLU A 297 -15.79 1.14 18.73
N PHE A 298 -16.12 2.26 19.36
CA PHE A 298 -15.13 3.30 19.65
C PHE A 298 -15.50 4.09 20.91
N ASN A 299 -14.47 4.57 21.60
CA ASN A 299 -14.61 5.41 22.79
C ASN A 299 -14.06 6.80 22.50
N PHE A 300 -14.95 7.75 22.22
CA PHE A 300 -14.60 9.11 21.82
C PHE A 300 -14.63 10.13 22.98
N HIS A 301 -15.11 9.73 24.16
CA HIS A 301 -15.13 10.54 25.36
C HIS A 301 -15.19 9.62 26.58
N ALA A 302 -14.02 9.09 26.95
CA ALA A 302 -13.91 8.17 28.08
C ALA A 302 -14.16 8.90 29.41
N THR A 303 -14.50 8.14 30.47
CA THR A 303 -14.51 8.70 31.83
C THR A 303 -13.11 8.96 32.33
N ASP A 304 -12.98 10.00 33.16
CA ASP A 304 -11.75 10.35 33.88
C ASP A 304 -11.05 9.13 34.52
N PRO A 305 -9.71 9.15 34.62
CA PRO A 305 -8.96 8.14 35.36
C PRO A 305 -9.45 8.00 36.81
N THR A 306 -9.61 6.76 37.25
CA THR A 306 -9.90 6.48 38.66
C THR A 306 -8.65 6.70 39.52
N GLN A 307 -8.83 6.84 40.83
CA GLN A 307 -7.69 6.98 41.77
C GLN A 307 -6.75 5.77 41.73
N ALA A 308 -7.26 4.57 41.46
CA ALA A 308 -6.44 3.37 41.33
C ALA A 308 -5.56 3.42 40.08
N GLU A 309 -6.05 4.00 38.98
CA GLU A 309 -5.32 4.12 37.72
C GLU A 309 -4.26 5.23 37.81
N LEU A 310 -4.60 6.36 38.44
CA LEU A 310 -3.65 7.44 38.72
C LEU A 310 -2.52 7.00 39.66
N ALA A 311 -2.78 6.02 40.53
CA ALA A 311 -1.73 5.41 41.35
C ALA A 311 -0.72 4.58 40.53
N ILE A 312 -1.13 4.04 39.38
CA ILE A 312 -0.25 3.32 38.45
C ILE A 312 0.49 4.33 37.56
N ASN A 313 -0.23 5.30 37.00
CA ASN A 313 0.35 6.38 36.21
C ASN A 313 -0.41 7.70 36.47
N PRO A 314 0.20 8.66 37.20
CA PRO A 314 -0.45 9.91 37.58
C PRO A 314 -0.62 10.90 36.43
N ALA A 315 -0.05 10.60 35.25
CA ALA A 315 -0.17 11.44 34.07
C ALA A 315 -1.38 11.07 33.18
N LEU A 316 -2.12 10.01 33.52
CA LEU A 316 -3.28 9.59 32.74
C LEU A 316 -4.36 10.67 32.70
N THR A 317 -5.00 10.82 31.55
CA THR A 317 -6.24 11.58 31.34
C THR A 317 -7.31 10.70 30.71
N ASP A 318 -8.53 11.21 30.58
CA ASP A 318 -9.62 10.57 29.83
C ASP A 318 -9.21 10.19 28.40
N ASN A 319 -8.54 11.10 27.68
CA ASN A 319 -8.06 10.87 26.31
C ASN A 319 -7.13 9.66 26.17
N ASP A 320 -6.43 9.24 27.24
CA ASP A 320 -5.54 8.07 27.20
C ASP A 320 -6.31 6.73 27.13
N PHE A 321 -7.63 6.75 27.28
CA PHE A 321 -8.50 5.58 27.21
C PHE A 321 -9.34 5.51 25.93
N GLU A 322 -9.14 6.44 24.98
CA GLU A 322 -9.78 6.38 23.68
C GLU A 322 -9.27 5.19 22.86
N PHE A 323 -10.19 4.52 22.17
CA PHE A 323 -9.87 3.43 21.25
C PHE A 323 -10.85 3.38 20.08
N VAL A 324 -10.42 2.74 19.00
CA VAL A 324 -11.24 2.36 17.86
C VAL A 324 -11.04 0.86 17.61
N GLU A 325 -12.15 0.15 17.45
CA GLU A 325 -12.19 -1.26 17.12
C GLU A 325 -12.57 -1.46 15.66
N LEU A 326 -11.71 -2.15 14.93
CA LEU A 326 -11.97 -2.61 13.57
C LEU A 326 -12.36 -4.08 13.57
N ARG A 327 -13.27 -4.45 12.67
CA ARG A 327 -13.68 -5.85 12.49
C ARG A 327 -13.73 -6.25 11.04
N ASN A 328 -13.23 -7.44 10.75
CA ASN A 328 -13.44 -8.09 9.46
C ASN A 328 -14.83 -8.74 9.43
N ILE A 329 -15.73 -8.18 8.64
CA ILE A 329 -17.09 -8.72 8.41
C ILE A 329 -17.21 -9.43 7.07
N GLY A 330 -16.09 -9.59 6.35
CA GLY A 330 -15.99 -10.35 5.12
C GLY A 330 -15.79 -11.86 5.37
N PRO A 331 -15.92 -12.68 4.32
CA PRO A 331 -15.87 -14.14 4.40
C PRO A 331 -14.45 -14.72 4.47
N ALA A 332 -13.41 -13.91 4.24
CA ALA A 332 -12.02 -14.36 4.14
C ALA A 332 -11.08 -13.50 5.01
N SER A 333 -9.95 -14.09 5.40
CA SER A 333 -8.88 -13.34 6.07
C SER A 333 -8.37 -12.21 5.18
N MET A 334 -8.04 -11.08 5.79
CA MET A 334 -7.52 -9.91 5.09
C MET A 334 -6.20 -9.42 5.67
N ASP A 335 -5.32 -8.91 4.79
CA ASP A 335 -4.08 -8.25 5.17
C ASP A 335 -4.32 -6.75 5.39
N LEU A 336 -4.13 -6.28 6.62
CA LEU A 336 -4.32 -4.87 7.00
C LEU A 336 -3.06 -4.02 6.87
N THR A 337 -2.02 -4.55 6.23
CA THR A 337 -0.74 -3.86 6.10
C THR A 337 -0.85 -2.60 5.27
N GLY A 338 -0.35 -1.49 5.81
CA GLY A 338 -0.43 -0.19 5.17
C GLY A 338 -1.83 0.44 5.21
N VAL A 339 -2.82 -0.19 5.86
CA VAL A 339 -4.11 0.45 6.17
C VAL A 339 -3.87 1.62 7.13
N LYS A 340 -4.55 2.74 6.86
CA LYS A 340 -4.28 4.02 7.55
C LYS A 340 -5.57 4.72 7.93
N PHE A 341 -5.60 5.29 9.13
CA PHE A 341 -6.50 6.39 9.46
C PHE A 341 -5.92 7.69 8.91
N THR A 342 -6.71 8.40 8.10
CA THR A 342 -6.30 9.64 7.42
C THR A 342 -7.17 10.85 7.78
N THR A 343 -8.28 10.64 8.48
CA THR A 343 -9.17 11.71 8.96
C THR A 343 -9.66 11.36 10.36
N GLY A 344 -9.75 12.39 11.21
CA GLY A 344 -9.98 12.32 12.64
C GLY A 344 -8.70 12.05 13.41
N ILE A 345 -8.30 10.79 13.48
CA ILE A 345 -6.99 10.38 14.02
C ILE A 345 -6.00 10.09 12.90
N THR A 346 -4.70 10.13 13.22
CA THR A 346 -3.62 9.71 12.31
C THR A 346 -2.94 8.46 12.84
N TYR A 347 -3.09 7.35 12.11
CA TYR A 347 -2.42 6.09 12.43
C TYR A 347 -2.19 5.28 11.15
N ALA A 348 -1.06 4.58 11.08
CA ALA A 348 -0.75 3.69 9.97
C ALA A 348 -0.29 2.34 10.53
N ILE A 349 -0.95 1.26 10.09
CA ILE A 349 -0.42 -0.08 10.31
C ILE A 349 0.85 -0.20 9.48
N SER A 350 2.00 -0.34 10.15
CA SER A 350 3.31 -0.36 9.50
C SER A 350 3.36 -1.37 8.37
N ALA A 351 4.03 -1.01 7.28
CA ALA A 351 4.30 -1.92 6.16
C ALA A 351 5.09 -3.17 6.61
N GLU A 352 5.83 -3.05 7.71
CA GLU A 352 6.63 -4.14 8.29
C GLU A 352 5.82 -5.07 9.19
N SER A 353 4.63 -4.67 9.65
CA SER A 353 3.80 -5.43 10.58
C SER A 353 2.92 -6.45 9.86
N ALA A 354 3.01 -7.73 10.20
CA ALA A 354 2.18 -8.80 9.64
C ALA A 354 0.77 -8.86 10.27
N VAL A 355 -0.02 -7.80 10.13
CA VAL A 355 -1.38 -7.75 10.68
C VAL A 355 -2.38 -8.36 9.71
N THR A 356 -2.77 -9.60 9.99
CA THR A 356 -3.86 -10.30 9.32
C THR A 356 -5.09 -10.34 10.22
N LEU A 357 -6.27 -10.15 9.65
CA LEU A 357 -7.54 -10.19 10.39
C LEU A 357 -8.45 -11.27 9.81
N ALA A 358 -8.68 -12.35 10.56
CA ALA A 358 -9.55 -13.44 10.14
C ALA A 358 -11.04 -13.01 10.11
N PRO A 359 -11.94 -13.73 9.42
CA PRO A 359 -13.37 -13.45 9.42
C PRO A 359 -13.93 -13.35 10.85
N GLY A 360 -14.63 -12.25 11.12
CA GLY A 360 -15.24 -11.91 12.40
C GLY A 360 -14.29 -11.46 13.51
N GLN A 361 -12.98 -11.49 13.29
CA GLN A 361 -11.98 -11.07 14.27
C GLN A 361 -11.94 -9.54 14.42
N TYR A 362 -11.64 -9.09 15.64
CA TYR A 362 -11.46 -7.69 16.02
C TYR A 362 -9.97 -7.29 16.05
N LEU A 363 -9.71 -6.01 15.76
CA LEU A 363 -8.43 -5.34 15.93
C LEU A 363 -8.66 -4.01 16.65
N LEU A 364 -8.00 -3.82 17.79
CA LEU A 364 -8.06 -2.58 18.54
C LEU A 364 -6.87 -1.69 18.23
N ILE A 365 -7.13 -0.38 18.15
CA ILE A 365 -6.13 0.67 18.10
C ILE A 365 -6.50 1.67 19.20
N ALA A 366 -5.54 2.17 19.97
CA ALA A 366 -5.78 3.11 21.05
C ALA A 366 -4.88 4.35 20.95
N SER A 367 -5.35 5.46 21.54
CA SER A 367 -4.57 6.70 21.69
C SER A 367 -3.30 6.46 22.50
N ASN A 368 -3.41 5.70 23.58
CA ASN A 368 -2.32 5.31 24.46
C ASN A 368 -2.44 3.83 24.84
N PRO A 369 -1.75 2.91 24.15
CA PRO A 369 -1.80 1.47 24.45
C PRO A 369 -1.48 1.11 25.91
N ALA A 370 -0.61 1.88 26.57
CA ALA A 370 -0.29 1.66 27.99
C ALA A 370 -1.43 2.11 28.91
N GLY A 371 -2.07 3.25 28.62
CA GLY A 371 -3.28 3.72 29.32
C GLY A 371 -4.46 2.77 29.11
N PHE A 372 -4.67 2.32 27.87
CA PHE A 372 -5.64 1.30 27.52
C PHE A 372 -5.44 0.02 28.34
N ALA A 373 -4.21 -0.50 28.43
CA ALA A 373 -3.91 -1.71 29.21
C ALA A 373 -4.17 -1.53 30.72
N VAL A 374 -4.07 -0.31 31.26
CA VAL A 374 -4.41 0.00 32.66
C VAL A 374 -5.93 -0.11 32.89
N ARG A 375 -6.75 0.45 31.99
CA ARG A 375 -8.22 0.47 32.11
C ARG A 375 -8.87 -0.87 31.75
N TYR A 376 -8.42 -1.48 30.65
CA TYR A 376 -9.07 -2.65 30.03
C TYR A 376 -8.32 -3.96 30.26
N GLY A 377 -7.08 -3.90 30.75
CA GLY A 377 -6.24 -5.06 31.03
C GLY A 377 -5.24 -5.38 29.92
N ALA A 378 -4.04 -5.81 30.32
CA ALA A 378 -2.92 -6.07 29.42
C ALA A 378 -3.06 -7.33 28.55
N SER A 379 -4.10 -8.15 28.76
CA SER A 379 -4.36 -9.36 27.96
C SER A 379 -5.03 -9.07 26.63
N ILE A 380 -5.59 -7.86 26.44
CA ILE A 380 -6.25 -7.46 25.20
C ILE A 380 -5.19 -6.87 24.26
N PRO A 381 -4.91 -7.50 23.10
CA PRO A 381 -3.95 -6.96 22.14
C PRO A 381 -4.48 -5.65 21.54
N VAL A 382 -3.65 -4.60 21.59
CA VAL A 382 -4.01 -3.27 21.09
C VAL A 382 -2.82 -2.63 20.38
N LEU A 383 -3.11 -1.99 19.24
CA LEU A 383 -2.15 -1.21 18.47
C LEU A 383 -2.19 0.28 18.87
N GLY A 384 -1.20 1.05 18.43
CA GLY A 384 -1.07 2.47 18.72
C GLY A 384 0.37 2.83 19.12
N PRO A 385 0.60 4.01 19.71
CA PRO A 385 -0.36 5.11 19.85
C PRO A 385 -0.69 5.73 18.49
N TRP A 386 -1.91 6.24 18.32
CA TRP A 386 -2.21 7.17 17.21
C TRP A 386 -1.84 8.61 17.58
N ALA A 387 -1.85 9.50 16.58
CA ALA A 387 -1.72 10.94 16.79
C ALA A 387 -3.06 11.65 16.59
N GLY A 388 -3.31 12.69 17.39
CA GLY A 388 -4.62 13.34 17.51
C GLY A 388 -5.50 12.68 18.57
N ASN A 389 -6.71 13.19 18.74
CA ASN A 389 -7.75 12.65 19.64
C ASN A 389 -9.05 12.53 18.85
N LEU A 390 -9.97 11.72 19.36
CA LEU A 390 -11.34 11.75 18.89
C LEU A 390 -12.05 13.03 19.36
N SER A 391 -13.03 13.50 18.58
CA SER A 391 -13.85 14.67 18.90
C SER A 391 -15.01 14.27 19.80
N ASN A 392 -15.12 14.90 20.97
CA ASN A 392 -16.22 14.65 21.92
C ASN A 392 -17.60 15.03 21.37
N SER A 393 -17.68 15.84 20.30
CA SER A 393 -18.96 16.30 19.71
C SER A 393 -19.29 15.66 18.35
N GLY A 394 -18.48 14.71 17.89
CA GLY A 394 -18.59 14.11 16.56
C GLY A 394 -17.57 14.61 15.55
N GLU A 395 -17.26 13.75 14.58
CA GLU A 395 -16.35 14.01 13.47
C GLU A 395 -16.45 12.90 12.40
N THR A 396 -15.56 12.93 11.41
CA THR A 396 -15.45 11.86 10.41
C THR A 396 -14.15 11.08 10.55
N LEU A 397 -14.26 9.77 10.67
CA LEU A 397 -13.16 8.81 10.66
C LEU A 397 -13.04 8.19 9.27
N THR A 398 -11.93 8.47 8.60
CA THR A 398 -11.61 7.88 7.29
C THR A 398 -10.48 6.88 7.44
N VAL A 399 -10.74 5.63 7.03
CA VAL A 399 -9.74 4.58 6.91
C VAL A 399 -9.49 4.30 5.43
N THR A 400 -8.23 4.27 5.03
CA THR A 400 -7.80 3.99 3.65
C THR A 400 -6.95 2.74 3.58
N ASP A 401 -6.95 2.10 2.41
CA ASP A 401 -5.98 1.05 2.08
C ASP A 401 -4.56 1.62 1.91
N ALA A 402 -3.60 0.75 1.60
CA ALA A 402 -2.21 1.16 1.38
C ALA A 402 -2.02 2.14 0.20
N ALA A 403 -2.91 2.10 -0.80
CA ALA A 403 -2.90 2.94 -1.99
C ALA A 403 -3.65 4.28 -1.80
N GLY A 404 -4.38 4.44 -0.70
CA GLY A 404 -5.16 5.64 -0.38
C GLY A 404 -6.64 5.56 -0.74
N SER A 405 -7.15 4.41 -1.18
CA SER A 405 -8.59 4.22 -1.45
C SER A 405 -9.35 4.11 -0.12
N ALA A 406 -10.50 4.77 0.00
CA ALA A 406 -11.31 4.72 1.21
C ALA A 406 -11.94 3.34 1.42
N LEU A 407 -11.73 2.76 2.61
CA LEU A 407 -12.33 1.52 3.09
C LEU A 407 -13.51 1.80 4.03
N ILE A 408 -13.33 2.76 4.94
CA ILE A 408 -14.30 3.20 5.93
C ILE A 408 -14.37 4.72 5.89
N ASN A 409 -15.58 5.26 5.95
CA ASN A 409 -15.83 6.69 6.09
C ASN A 409 -17.02 6.86 7.06
N LEU A 410 -16.74 6.92 8.35
CA LEU A 410 -17.75 7.00 9.42
C LEU A 410 -17.85 8.43 9.93
N THR A 411 -18.99 9.09 9.76
CA THR A 411 -19.27 10.39 10.40
C THR A 411 -20.15 10.17 11.61
N TYR A 412 -19.58 10.24 12.82
CA TYR A 412 -20.34 10.06 14.05
C TYR A 412 -20.74 11.39 14.69
N ASN A 413 -21.77 11.33 15.53
CA ASN A 413 -22.21 12.45 16.35
C ASN A 413 -22.55 11.96 17.76
N ASP A 414 -22.18 12.76 18.75
CA ASP A 414 -22.40 12.51 20.18
C ASP A 414 -23.88 12.27 20.54
N ALA A 415 -24.80 12.96 19.86
CA ALA A 415 -26.24 12.81 20.11
C ALA A 415 -26.80 11.44 19.70
N TRP A 416 -26.04 10.59 19.00
CA TRP A 416 -26.45 9.21 18.71
C TRP A 416 -26.58 8.39 19.99
N SER A 417 -25.73 8.65 20.99
CA SER A 417 -25.79 7.96 22.28
C SER A 417 -25.16 8.80 23.39
N PRO A 418 -25.96 9.59 24.14
CA PRO A 418 -25.46 10.45 25.22
C PRO A 418 -24.70 9.71 26.33
N GLN A 419 -24.95 8.42 26.54
CA GLN A 419 -24.26 7.62 27.54
C GLN A 419 -22.80 7.30 27.14
N ALA A 420 -22.49 7.35 25.83
CA ALA A 420 -21.14 7.17 25.31
C ALA A 420 -20.32 8.48 25.35
N ASP A 421 -20.97 9.61 25.64
CA ASP A 421 -20.36 10.93 25.73
C ASP A 421 -19.97 11.24 27.19
N GLY A 422 -18.87 10.64 27.67
CA GLY A 422 -18.36 10.83 29.04
C GLY A 422 -19.17 10.11 30.14
N GLY A 423 -20.28 9.46 29.77
CA GLY A 423 -21.13 8.67 30.68
C GLY A 423 -20.57 7.28 31.03
N GLY A 424 -19.45 6.91 30.42
CA GLY A 424 -18.74 5.66 30.67
C GLY A 424 -19.12 4.50 29.76
N ALA A 425 -20.15 4.60 28.92
CA ALA A 425 -20.34 3.65 27.82
C ALA A 425 -19.42 3.98 26.64
N THR A 426 -19.29 3.06 25.69
CA THR A 426 -18.68 3.31 24.38
C THR A 426 -19.76 3.34 23.31
N MET A 427 -19.41 3.83 22.12
CA MET A 427 -20.30 3.81 20.97
C MET A 427 -20.12 2.47 20.24
N THR A 428 -21.18 1.67 20.11
CA THR A 428 -21.16 0.36 19.46
C THR A 428 -22.16 0.27 18.32
N VAL A 429 -21.80 -0.43 17.25
CA VAL A 429 -22.66 -0.62 16.08
C VAL A 429 -23.71 -1.69 16.36
N VAL A 430 -24.96 -1.45 15.92
CA VAL A 430 -26.06 -2.41 16.08
C VAL A 430 -25.97 -3.52 15.03
N ASP A 431 -25.84 -3.15 13.75
CA ASP A 431 -25.60 -4.08 12.65
C ASP A 431 -24.42 -3.58 11.79
N PRO A 432 -23.26 -4.26 11.82
CA PRO A 432 -22.07 -3.85 11.07
C PRO A 432 -22.21 -4.02 9.54
N ALA A 433 -23.18 -4.81 9.07
CA ALA A 433 -23.45 -5.01 7.65
C ALA A 433 -24.48 -4.02 7.09
N SER A 434 -25.17 -3.26 7.95
CA SER A 434 -26.27 -2.38 7.57
C SER A 434 -25.89 -1.33 6.51
N PRO A 435 -26.72 -1.07 5.48
CA PRO A 435 -26.52 0.06 4.58
C PRO A 435 -26.67 1.42 5.30
N ASN A 436 -27.30 1.45 6.48
CA ASN A 436 -27.49 2.63 7.31
C ASN A 436 -26.36 2.84 8.34
N TYR A 437 -25.18 2.26 8.07
CA TYR A 437 -24.01 2.32 8.95
C TYR A 437 -23.62 3.76 9.37
N ASN A 438 -23.85 4.79 8.56
CA ASN A 438 -23.56 6.19 8.89
C ASN A 438 -24.76 6.96 9.48
N THR A 439 -25.65 6.27 10.17
CA THR A 439 -26.83 6.90 10.79
C THR A 439 -26.93 6.49 12.25
N GLY A 440 -27.32 7.44 13.12
CA GLY A 440 -27.42 7.18 14.57
C GLY A 440 -28.42 6.09 14.95
N GLY A 441 -29.34 5.71 14.05
CA GLY A 441 -30.24 4.57 14.29
C GLY A 441 -29.56 3.21 14.27
N ASN A 442 -28.31 3.11 13.79
CA ASN A 442 -27.52 1.88 13.76
C ASN A 442 -26.35 1.89 14.76
N TRP A 443 -26.35 2.84 15.70
CA TRP A 443 -25.34 2.95 16.76
C TRP A 443 -26.03 3.11 18.11
N THR A 444 -25.45 2.53 19.15
CA THR A 444 -25.98 2.56 20.52
C THR A 444 -24.86 2.67 21.54
N ALA A 445 -25.21 2.97 22.79
CA ALA A 445 -24.28 2.77 23.91
C ALA A 445 -24.03 1.28 24.14
N SER A 446 -22.80 0.94 24.50
CA SER A 446 -22.42 -0.38 24.98
C SER A 446 -23.25 -0.83 26.19
N SER A 447 -23.41 -2.14 26.33
CA SER A 447 -24.11 -2.76 27.46
C SER A 447 -23.37 -2.64 28.79
N GLN A 448 -22.06 -2.40 28.75
CA GLN A 448 -21.17 -2.31 29.91
C GLN A 448 -20.43 -0.98 29.95
N THR A 449 -20.15 -0.50 31.16
CA THR A 449 -19.22 0.62 31.38
C THR A 449 -17.82 0.24 30.92
N GLY A 450 -17.19 1.08 30.12
CA GLY A 450 -15.93 0.83 29.45
C GLY A 450 -16.09 0.15 28.09
N GLY A 451 -17.28 -0.34 27.77
CA GLY A 451 -17.50 -1.09 26.52
C GLY A 451 -17.03 -2.53 26.58
N THR A 452 -16.89 -3.15 25.42
CA THR A 452 -16.49 -4.56 25.27
C THR A 452 -15.33 -4.73 24.29
N PRO A 453 -14.23 -3.96 24.41
CA PRO A 453 -13.17 -3.97 23.41
C PRO A 453 -12.60 -5.38 23.19
N GLY A 454 -12.60 -5.81 21.94
CA GLY A 454 -12.14 -7.12 21.48
C GLY A 454 -13.18 -8.23 21.61
N SER A 455 -14.45 -7.90 21.92
CA SER A 455 -15.55 -8.84 22.12
C SER A 455 -16.86 -8.25 21.59
N ALA A 456 -17.84 -9.11 21.30
CA ALA A 456 -19.19 -8.66 21.02
C ALA A 456 -19.85 -8.08 22.28
N ASP A 457 -20.61 -6.99 22.10
CA ASP A 457 -21.38 -6.34 23.17
C ASP A 457 -22.64 -7.14 23.54
N HIS A 458 -23.30 -7.73 22.53
CA HIS A 458 -24.52 -8.52 22.69
C HIS A 458 -24.47 -9.81 21.89
N PHE A 459 -25.27 -10.81 22.29
CA PHE A 459 -25.47 -12.01 21.49
C PHE A 459 -26.34 -11.68 20.27
N ALA A 460 -25.73 -11.68 19.09
CA ALA A 460 -26.39 -11.39 17.83
C ALA A 460 -25.85 -12.30 16.71
N VAL A 461 -26.48 -12.26 15.56
CA VAL A 461 -25.96 -12.88 14.34
C VAL A 461 -26.33 -11.99 13.18
N PHE A 462 -25.42 -11.84 12.23
CA PHE A 462 -25.64 -11.11 11.00
C PHE A 462 -25.51 -12.08 9.82
N ALA A 463 -26.47 -12.07 8.91
CA ALA A 463 -26.46 -12.88 7.70
C ALA A 463 -25.55 -12.27 6.60
N GLY A 464 -24.98 -11.09 6.87
CA GLY A 464 -24.10 -10.37 5.96
C GLY A 464 -24.88 -9.43 5.05
N ARG A 465 -24.17 -8.81 4.11
CA ARG A 465 -24.75 -7.79 3.23
C ARG A 465 -25.61 -8.40 2.14
N ASP A 466 -26.69 -7.69 1.79
CA ASP A 466 -27.45 -7.96 0.58
C ASP A 466 -26.52 -7.99 -0.64
N THR A 467 -26.65 -9.03 -1.46
CA THR A 467 -25.69 -9.29 -2.52
C THR A 467 -26.35 -9.77 -3.79
N GLY A 468 -25.83 -9.32 -4.93
CA GLY A 468 -26.12 -9.95 -6.21
C GLY A 468 -25.12 -11.07 -6.44
N ALA A 469 -25.59 -12.22 -6.93
CA ALA A 469 -24.70 -13.33 -7.23
C ALA A 469 -25.18 -14.15 -8.44
N LEU A 470 -24.25 -14.91 -9.03
CA LEU A 470 -24.62 -15.93 -10.02
C LEU A 470 -25.30 -17.12 -9.32
N LEU A 471 -26.00 -17.97 -10.07
CA LEU A 471 -26.79 -19.07 -9.48
C LEU A 471 -26.00 -20.09 -8.65
N SER A 472 -24.67 -20.17 -8.75
CA SER A 472 -23.88 -21.20 -8.06
C SER A 472 -22.65 -20.60 -7.39
N GLY A 473 -22.26 -21.19 -6.25
CA GLY A 473 -21.05 -20.83 -5.53
C GLY A 473 -21.11 -19.47 -4.84
N VAL A 474 -22.31 -19.02 -4.43
CA VAL A 474 -22.51 -17.70 -3.83
C VAL A 474 -21.99 -17.69 -2.40
N PRO A 475 -20.90 -16.95 -2.09
CA PRO A 475 -20.39 -16.89 -0.74
C PRO A 475 -21.36 -16.12 0.16
N LEU A 476 -21.73 -16.72 1.29
CA LEU A 476 -22.46 -16.10 2.38
C LEU A 476 -21.48 -15.87 3.54
N ALA A 477 -21.44 -14.64 4.03
CA ALA A 477 -20.55 -14.20 5.10
C ALA A 477 -21.37 -13.96 6.37
N GLY A 478 -21.85 -15.06 6.96
CA GLY A 478 -22.49 -14.99 8.27
C GLY A 478 -21.49 -14.56 9.34
N LEU A 479 -21.97 -13.81 10.32
CA LEU A 479 -21.15 -13.26 11.39
C LEU A 479 -21.88 -13.42 12.74
N PRO A 480 -21.54 -14.45 13.53
CA PRO A 480 -22.05 -14.55 14.89
C PRO A 480 -21.31 -13.58 15.81
N ASP A 481 -22.08 -12.89 16.64
CA ASP A 481 -21.60 -12.01 17.69
C ASP A 481 -21.87 -12.68 19.02
N VAL A 482 -20.79 -13.06 19.67
CA VAL A 482 -20.85 -13.95 20.84
C VAL A 482 -20.06 -13.28 21.96
N PRO A 483 -20.74 -12.72 22.97
CA PRO A 483 -20.07 -12.15 24.13
C PRO A 483 -19.16 -13.18 24.80
N ALA A 484 -18.02 -12.73 25.31
CA ALA A 484 -17.08 -13.58 26.01
C ALA A 484 -17.76 -14.38 27.15
N GLY A 485 -17.49 -15.68 27.22
CA GLY A 485 -18.08 -16.59 28.23
C GLY A 485 -19.46 -17.14 27.88
N SER A 486 -20.03 -16.82 26.72
CA SER A 486 -21.29 -17.42 26.25
C SER A 486 -21.15 -18.94 26.01
N PRO A 487 -22.25 -19.72 26.14
CA PRO A 487 -22.27 -21.12 25.73
C PRO A 487 -21.88 -21.32 24.25
N PRO A 488 -21.44 -22.53 23.86
CA PRO A 488 -21.15 -22.85 22.45
C PRO A 488 -22.32 -22.48 21.52
N VAL A 489 -22.00 -21.90 20.38
CA VAL A 489 -22.98 -21.42 19.40
C VAL A 489 -23.11 -22.40 18.25
N THR A 490 -24.34 -22.73 17.87
CA THR A 490 -24.65 -23.46 16.63
C THR A 490 -25.31 -22.53 15.62
N LEU A 491 -24.98 -22.72 14.35
CA LEU A 491 -25.50 -21.90 13.25
C LEU A 491 -26.38 -22.74 12.32
N ALA A 492 -27.35 -22.11 11.67
CA ALA A 492 -28.18 -22.73 10.66
C ALA A 492 -28.64 -21.72 9.60
N TRP A 493 -28.26 -21.97 8.36
CA TRP A 493 -28.78 -21.30 7.18
C TRP A 493 -30.09 -21.94 6.72
N SER A 494 -31.05 -21.09 6.34
CA SER A 494 -32.33 -21.51 5.78
C SER A 494 -32.82 -20.54 4.72
N LYS A 495 -33.71 -20.99 3.84
CA LYS A 495 -34.41 -20.13 2.89
C LYS A 495 -35.73 -19.66 3.52
N THR A 496 -35.92 -18.36 3.63
CA THR A 496 -37.22 -17.77 4.02
C THR A 496 -38.13 -17.62 2.80
N SER A 497 -37.62 -17.10 1.67
CA SER A 497 -38.41 -16.88 0.45
C SER A 497 -37.56 -16.96 -0.84
N GLY A 498 -38.22 -17.04 -2.00
CA GLY A 498 -37.59 -17.04 -3.33
C GLY A 498 -38.14 -18.11 -4.28
N PRO A 499 -37.87 -18.04 -5.59
CA PRO A 499 -38.56 -18.87 -6.60
C PRO A 499 -38.06 -20.32 -6.70
N GLY A 500 -36.77 -20.57 -6.47
CA GLY A 500 -36.14 -21.90 -6.60
C GLY A 500 -35.72 -22.55 -5.28
N THR A 501 -35.09 -23.71 -5.34
CA THR A 501 -34.47 -24.35 -4.17
C THR A 501 -33.08 -23.75 -3.90
N VAL A 502 -32.69 -23.68 -2.62
CA VAL A 502 -31.36 -23.22 -2.19
C VAL A 502 -30.62 -24.38 -1.53
N THR A 503 -29.39 -24.64 -1.98
CA THR A 503 -28.48 -25.62 -1.35
C THR A 503 -27.35 -24.87 -0.68
N PHE A 504 -27.14 -25.11 0.63
CA PHE A 504 -26.08 -24.50 1.42
C PHE A 504 -24.93 -25.49 1.67
N THR A 505 -23.69 -25.04 1.52
CA THR A 505 -22.50 -25.86 1.73
C THR A 505 -21.40 -25.07 2.48
N PRO A 506 -21.13 -25.40 3.77
CA PRO A 506 -22.01 -26.12 4.69
C PRO A 506 -23.21 -25.25 5.12
N ALA A 507 -24.26 -25.87 5.67
CA ALA A 507 -25.46 -25.14 6.13
C ALA A 507 -25.36 -24.63 7.57
N ASP A 508 -24.40 -25.12 8.34
CA ASP A 508 -24.25 -24.93 9.79
C ASP A 508 -22.99 -24.15 10.18
N ALA A 509 -22.46 -23.34 9.26
CA ALA A 509 -21.32 -22.48 9.49
C ALA A 509 -21.63 -21.02 9.17
N ALA A 510 -20.81 -20.13 9.73
CA ALA A 510 -20.87 -18.69 9.50
C ALA A 510 -20.58 -18.39 8.02
N ALA A 511 -19.45 -18.88 7.51
CA ALA A 511 -19.15 -18.88 6.08
C ALA A 511 -19.78 -20.09 5.39
N ALA A 512 -20.63 -19.85 4.40
CA ALA A 512 -21.30 -20.87 3.61
C ALA A 512 -21.27 -20.52 2.11
N THR A 513 -21.55 -21.50 1.25
CA THR A 513 -21.85 -21.23 -0.17
C THR A 513 -23.28 -21.63 -0.47
N ALA A 514 -24.02 -20.76 -1.18
CA ALA A 514 -25.37 -21.02 -1.65
C ALA A 514 -25.39 -21.30 -3.16
N ALA A 515 -26.25 -22.23 -3.55
CA ALA A 515 -26.59 -22.49 -4.95
C ALA A 515 -28.12 -22.46 -5.14
N PHE A 516 -28.57 -21.78 -6.19
CA PHE A 516 -29.96 -21.48 -6.51
C PHE A 516 -30.37 -22.24 -7.78
N SER A 517 -31.53 -22.89 -7.75
CA SER A 517 -32.01 -23.63 -8.93
C SER A 517 -32.59 -22.74 -10.03
N GLN A 518 -32.92 -21.48 -9.72
CA GLN A 518 -33.56 -20.52 -10.62
C GLN A 518 -33.11 -19.08 -10.29
N PRO A 519 -33.07 -18.17 -11.28
CA PRO A 519 -32.86 -16.75 -11.02
C PRO A 519 -34.04 -16.16 -10.23
N GLY A 520 -33.76 -15.14 -9.42
CA GLY A 520 -34.75 -14.49 -8.59
C GLY A 520 -34.18 -13.79 -7.36
N VAL A 521 -35.07 -13.13 -6.63
CA VAL A 521 -34.78 -12.55 -5.32
C VAL A 521 -35.06 -13.59 -4.24
N TYR A 522 -34.06 -13.87 -3.42
CA TYR A 522 -34.15 -14.82 -2.31
C TYR A 522 -33.90 -14.09 -0.99
N ILE A 523 -34.67 -14.45 0.03
CA ILE A 523 -34.38 -14.05 1.41
C ILE A 523 -33.87 -15.31 2.12
N LEU A 524 -32.62 -15.26 2.58
CA LEU A 524 -31.96 -16.32 3.31
C LEU A 524 -31.79 -15.88 4.75
N LYS A 525 -31.97 -16.80 5.70
CA LYS A 525 -31.89 -16.51 7.12
C LYS A 525 -30.77 -17.32 7.77
N LEU A 526 -29.92 -16.65 8.51
CA LEU A 526 -28.96 -17.27 9.42
C LEU A 526 -29.50 -17.21 10.84
N THR A 527 -29.57 -18.36 11.50
CA THR A 527 -29.98 -18.46 12.91
C THR A 527 -28.79 -18.90 13.75
N ALA A 528 -28.52 -18.19 14.84
CA ALA A 528 -27.55 -18.58 15.87
C ALA A 528 -28.28 -19.00 17.15
N THR A 529 -27.81 -20.06 17.78
CA THR A 529 -28.36 -20.57 19.05
C THR A 529 -27.24 -20.79 20.04
N SER A 530 -27.37 -20.22 21.24
CA SER A 530 -26.43 -20.36 22.36
C SER A 530 -27.22 -20.70 23.63
N GLY A 531 -27.13 -21.95 24.08
CA GLY A 531 -27.96 -22.44 25.18
C GLY A 531 -29.45 -22.32 24.86
N ALA A 532 -30.19 -21.52 25.64
CA ALA A 532 -31.61 -21.23 25.42
C ALA A 532 -31.87 -19.98 24.56
N ALA A 533 -30.84 -19.17 24.28
CA ALA A 533 -30.96 -17.97 23.46
C ALA A 533 -30.89 -18.31 21.97
N GLN A 534 -31.75 -17.69 21.17
CA GLN A 534 -31.76 -17.82 19.73
C GLN A 534 -31.97 -16.44 19.10
N VAL A 535 -31.13 -16.12 18.12
CA VAL A 535 -31.17 -14.88 17.34
C VAL A 535 -31.05 -15.23 15.86
N SER A 536 -31.60 -14.39 14.99
CA SER A 536 -31.51 -14.61 13.55
C SER A 536 -31.48 -13.30 12.80
N ASP A 537 -30.86 -13.33 11.64
CA ASP A 537 -30.82 -12.23 10.69
C ASP A 537 -31.04 -12.75 9.27
N GLU A 538 -31.47 -11.87 8.37
CA GLU A 538 -31.78 -12.19 6.98
C GLU A 538 -30.92 -11.42 6.00
N VAL A 539 -30.56 -12.08 4.90
CA VAL A 539 -29.84 -11.49 3.77
C VAL A 539 -30.63 -11.68 2.49
N THR A 540 -30.71 -10.63 1.68
CA THR A 540 -31.30 -10.68 0.35
C THR A 540 -30.25 -11.04 -0.68
N VAL A 541 -30.49 -12.12 -1.44
CA VAL A 541 -29.65 -12.53 -2.56
C VAL A 541 -30.40 -12.36 -3.88
N TYR A 542 -29.84 -11.52 -4.75
CA TYR A 542 -30.32 -11.31 -6.11
C TYR A 542 -29.58 -12.28 -7.05
N ALA A 543 -30.15 -13.47 -7.24
CA ALA A 543 -29.52 -14.56 -7.98
C ALA A 543 -29.84 -14.48 -9.48
N ASN A 544 -28.83 -14.51 -10.33
CA ASN A 544 -29.00 -14.40 -11.78
C ASN A 544 -28.11 -15.40 -12.56
N HIS A 545 -28.42 -15.59 -13.83
CA HIS A 545 -27.64 -16.42 -14.73
C HIS A 545 -26.28 -15.80 -15.05
N SER A 546 -25.26 -16.62 -15.24
CA SER A 546 -24.08 -16.23 -16.02
C SER A 546 -24.44 -16.15 -17.51
N PRO A 547 -23.68 -15.44 -18.36
CA PRO A 547 -23.95 -15.35 -19.80
C PRO A 547 -24.06 -16.74 -20.45
N ALA A 548 -23.19 -17.67 -20.05
CA ALA A 548 -23.23 -19.05 -20.54
C ALA A 548 -24.50 -19.80 -20.09
N SER A 549 -24.90 -19.67 -18.82
CA SER A 549 -26.12 -20.33 -18.32
C SER A 549 -27.40 -19.67 -18.84
N TRP A 550 -27.36 -18.38 -19.16
CA TRP A 550 -28.46 -17.65 -19.77
C TRP A 550 -28.66 -18.08 -21.23
N LEU A 551 -27.58 -18.20 -22.01
CA LEU A 551 -27.65 -18.80 -23.36
C LEU A 551 -28.20 -20.23 -23.31
N ALA A 552 -27.75 -21.04 -22.35
CA ALA A 552 -28.26 -22.40 -22.18
C ALA A 552 -29.76 -22.44 -21.83
N ALA A 553 -30.26 -21.40 -21.15
CA ALA A 553 -31.69 -21.24 -20.85
C ALA A 553 -32.52 -20.77 -22.05
N HIS A 554 -31.88 -20.25 -23.11
CA HIS A 554 -32.51 -19.78 -24.36
C HIS A 554 -31.99 -20.59 -25.55
N PRO A 555 -32.36 -21.89 -25.66
CA PRO A 555 -31.84 -22.74 -26.73
C PRO A 555 -32.29 -22.23 -28.11
N GLY A 556 -31.33 -22.09 -29.03
CA GLY A 556 -31.60 -21.74 -30.43
C GLY A 556 -31.30 -20.30 -30.82
N ILE A 557 -30.98 -19.41 -29.86
CA ILE A 557 -30.68 -17.99 -30.16
C ILE A 557 -29.25 -17.75 -30.68
N GLY A 558 -28.42 -18.79 -30.76
CA GLY A 558 -27.04 -18.69 -31.20
C GLY A 558 -26.06 -18.32 -30.08
N SER A 559 -25.11 -17.44 -30.39
CA SER A 559 -24.01 -16.96 -29.54
C SER A 559 -24.31 -15.58 -28.94
N LEU A 560 -23.49 -15.12 -27.99
CA LEU A 560 -23.65 -13.80 -27.37
C LEU A 560 -23.55 -12.61 -28.35
N THR A 561 -22.99 -12.82 -29.55
CA THR A 561 -22.85 -11.78 -30.57
C THR A 561 -23.93 -11.80 -31.63
N ASP A 562 -24.76 -12.84 -31.65
CA ASP A 562 -25.87 -12.93 -32.60
C ASP A 562 -27.03 -12.03 -32.16
N ASP A 563 -27.79 -11.54 -33.12
CA ASP A 563 -29.02 -10.76 -32.96
C ASP A 563 -30.15 -11.64 -33.51
N PHE A 564 -30.78 -12.40 -32.62
CA PHE A 564 -31.67 -13.50 -33.01
C PHE A 564 -33.01 -13.03 -33.55
N ASP A 565 -33.57 -11.96 -32.98
CA ASP A 565 -34.85 -11.38 -33.35
C ASP A 565 -34.73 -10.23 -34.36
N GLY A 566 -33.51 -9.76 -34.64
CA GLY A 566 -33.20 -8.83 -35.73
C GLY A 566 -33.54 -7.38 -35.42
N ASP A 567 -33.60 -7.00 -34.14
CA ASP A 567 -33.93 -5.64 -33.70
C ASP A 567 -32.71 -4.70 -33.60
N GLY A 568 -31.51 -5.24 -33.83
CA GLY A 568 -30.23 -4.53 -33.73
C GLY A 568 -29.54 -4.67 -32.37
N ARG A 569 -30.06 -5.49 -31.45
CA ARG A 569 -29.48 -5.79 -30.14
C ARG A 569 -28.95 -7.22 -30.12
N GLY A 570 -27.64 -7.35 -30.02
CA GLY A 570 -27.04 -8.68 -29.84
C GLY A 570 -27.40 -9.29 -28.49
N ASN A 571 -27.38 -10.63 -28.41
CA ASN A 571 -27.72 -11.41 -27.22
C ASN A 571 -26.97 -11.00 -25.93
N LEU A 572 -25.73 -10.49 -26.02
CA LEU A 572 -25.01 -9.93 -24.87
C LEU A 572 -25.68 -8.67 -24.31
N LEU A 573 -26.18 -7.82 -25.20
CA LEU A 573 -26.89 -6.60 -24.84
C LEU A 573 -28.23 -6.98 -24.21
N GLU A 574 -28.97 -7.92 -24.81
CA GLU A 574 -30.20 -8.48 -24.25
C GLU A 574 -30.01 -9.03 -22.84
N TYR A 575 -29.00 -9.89 -22.65
CA TYR A 575 -28.61 -10.39 -21.34
C TYR A 575 -28.32 -9.24 -20.38
N ALA A 576 -27.41 -8.32 -20.73
CA ALA A 576 -26.97 -7.26 -19.83
C ALA A 576 -28.09 -6.28 -19.44
N LEU A 577 -29.12 -6.13 -20.26
CA LEU A 577 -30.25 -5.25 -19.98
C LEU A 577 -31.44 -5.98 -19.33
N GLY A 578 -31.40 -7.32 -19.30
CA GLY A 578 -32.46 -8.16 -18.77
C GLY A 578 -33.68 -8.26 -19.68
N SER A 579 -33.51 -8.16 -20.99
CA SER A 579 -34.56 -8.31 -22.01
C SER A 579 -34.57 -9.73 -22.61
N ASP A 580 -35.63 -10.04 -23.38
CA ASP A 580 -35.87 -11.37 -23.94
C ASP A 580 -35.33 -11.44 -25.37
N PRO A 581 -34.31 -12.27 -25.65
CA PRO A 581 -33.64 -12.31 -26.95
C PRO A 581 -34.48 -12.91 -28.08
N SER A 582 -35.69 -13.37 -27.77
CA SER A 582 -36.64 -13.90 -28.75
C SER A 582 -37.75 -12.90 -29.13
N VAL A 583 -37.74 -11.72 -28.53
CA VAL A 583 -38.79 -10.72 -28.67
C VAL A 583 -38.19 -9.38 -29.07
N ALA A 584 -38.34 -9.02 -30.35
CA ALA A 584 -37.83 -7.77 -30.89
C ALA A 584 -38.27 -6.55 -30.06
N ASP A 585 -37.31 -5.80 -29.55
CA ASP A 585 -37.56 -4.63 -28.71
C ASP A 585 -37.74 -3.35 -29.51
N ALA A 586 -38.63 -2.50 -29.03
CA ALA A 586 -38.85 -1.18 -29.61
C ALA A 586 -37.90 -0.13 -29.01
N GLY A 587 -37.23 0.63 -29.89
CA GLY A 587 -36.47 1.81 -29.51
C GLY A 587 -35.07 1.52 -28.96
N SER A 588 -34.37 2.59 -28.55
CA SER A 588 -32.99 2.49 -28.07
C SER A 588 -32.95 1.94 -26.63
N PRO A 589 -32.09 0.95 -26.33
CA PRO A 589 -31.92 0.42 -24.98
C PRO A 589 -31.31 1.42 -24.00
N VAL A 590 -30.70 2.48 -24.55
CA VAL A 590 -30.10 3.58 -23.79
C VAL A 590 -30.77 4.87 -24.25
N THR A 591 -31.33 5.62 -23.29
CA THR A 591 -31.91 6.93 -23.56
C THR A 591 -30.91 8.01 -23.18
N ALA A 592 -30.58 8.89 -24.13
CA ALA A 592 -29.76 10.07 -23.88
C ALA A 592 -30.65 11.32 -23.78
N ALA A 593 -30.41 12.17 -22.80
CA ALA A 593 -31.14 13.44 -22.64
C ALA A 593 -30.23 14.57 -22.17
N ARG A 594 -30.74 15.80 -22.22
CA ARG A 594 -30.11 16.96 -21.60
C ARG A 594 -31.00 17.48 -20.49
N GLU A 595 -30.48 17.48 -19.27
CA GLU A 595 -31.23 17.86 -18.07
C GLU A 595 -30.44 18.87 -17.25
N ASN A 596 -31.04 20.02 -16.96
CA ASN A 596 -30.38 21.14 -16.26
C ASN A 596 -29.02 21.54 -16.86
N GLY A 597 -28.87 21.37 -18.18
CA GLY A 597 -27.64 21.64 -18.88
C GLY A 597 -26.66 20.47 -18.94
N HIS A 598 -26.86 19.38 -18.21
CA HIS A 598 -25.99 18.20 -18.21
C HIS A 598 -26.46 17.15 -19.22
N LEU A 599 -25.52 16.38 -19.79
CA LEU A 599 -25.83 15.22 -20.62
C LEU A 599 -26.11 14.02 -19.72
N THR A 600 -27.19 13.30 -19.97
CA THR A 600 -27.59 12.13 -19.19
C THR A 600 -27.72 10.90 -20.08
N LEU A 601 -27.36 9.74 -19.54
CA LEU A 601 -27.64 8.43 -20.13
C LEU A 601 -28.44 7.61 -19.13
N THR A 602 -29.55 7.03 -19.58
CA THR A 602 -30.41 6.15 -18.77
C THR A 602 -30.53 4.79 -19.45
N TRP A 603 -30.26 3.71 -18.71
CA TRP A 603 -30.33 2.33 -19.20
C TRP A 603 -30.71 1.35 -18.08
N LYS A 604 -31.11 0.12 -18.44
CA LYS A 604 -31.29 -0.98 -17.48
C LYS A 604 -29.99 -1.77 -17.32
N ARG A 605 -29.71 -2.32 -16.14
CA ARG A 605 -28.59 -3.26 -15.93
C ARG A 605 -29.00 -4.42 -15.02
N LEU A 606 -28.40 -5.59 -15.21
CA LEU A 606 -28.59 -6.76 -14.34
C LEU A 606 -27.88 -6.61 -12.97
N ARG A 607 -28.44 -7.29 -11.96
CA ARG A 607 -27.77 -7.67 -10.69
C ARG A 607 -27.48 -9.19 -10.68
N PRO A 608 -26.28 -9.64 -10.25
CA PRO A 608 -25.06 -8.84 -10.09
C PRO A 608 -24.43 -8.47 -11.44
N GLN A 609 -23.58 -7.45 -11.42
CA GLN A 609 -22.79 -7.02 -12.58
C GLN A 609 -21.50 -7.85 -12.75
N ALA A 610 -21.29 -8.91 -11.94
CA ALA A 610 -20.04 -9.65 -11.93
C ALA A 610 -19.70 -10.31 -13.27
N ALA A 611 -20.70 -10.59 -14.12
CA ALA A 611 -20.51 -11.20 -15.42
C ALA A 611 -20.40 -10.20 -16.59
N VAL A 612 -20.75 -8.93 -16.38
CA VAL A 612 -20.80 -7.90 -17.43
C VAL A 612 -20.41 -6.54 -16.85
N SER A 613 -19.45 -5.87 -17.49
CA SER A 613 -19.08 -4.50 -17.14
C SER A 613 -19.89 -3.49 -17.95
N TYR A 614 -20.27 -2.40 -17.30
CA TYR A 614 -20.94 -1.25 -17.90
C TYR A 614 -19.99 -0.06 -17.80
N ALA A 615 -19.61 0.53 -18.94
CA ALA A 615 -18.72 1.68 -18.99
C ALA A 615 -19.37 2.80 -19.81
N VAL A 616 -19.55 3.97 -19.20
CA VAL A 616 -19.84 5.19 -19.95
C VAL A 616 -18.55 5.62 -20.63
N GLU A 617 -18.57 5.70 -21.96
CA GLU A 617 -17.43 6.16 -22.76
C GLU A 617 -17.70 7.53 -23.37
N ILE A 618 -16.67 8.36 -23.43
CA ILE A 618 -16.71 9.75 -23.90
C ILE A 618 -15.88 9.87 -25.18
N SER A 619 -16.35 10.70 -26.10
CA SER A 619 -15.62 11.08 -27.31
C SER A 619 -15.84 12.55 -27.65
N SER A 620 -14.87 13.16 -28.33
CA SER A 620 -14.98 14.51 -28.91
C SER A 620 -15.15 14.49 -30.43
N ASP A 621 -14.95 13.34 -31.08
CA ASP A 621 -14.86 13.20 -32.53
C ASP A 621 -15.70 12.04 -33.11
N LEU A 622 -16.37 11.26 -32.26
CA LEU A 622 -17.09 10.01 -32.60
C LEU A 622 -16.20 8.88 -33.14
N MET A 623 -14.88 9.03 -33.09
CA MET A 623 -13.92 8.02 -33.55
C MET A 623 -13.15 7.42 -32.38
N SER A 624 -12.64 8.28 -31.50
CA SER A 624 -11.84 7.91 -30.35
C SER A 624 -12.72 7.97 -29.10
N PHE A 625 -12.96 6.81 -28.49
CA PHE A 625 -13.69 6.69 -27.23
C PHE A 625 -12.74 6.24 -26.12
N HIS A 626 -12.96 6.78 -24.93
CA HIS A 626 -12.30 6.34 -23.70
C HIS A 626 -13.34 6.23 -22.59
N ALA A 627 -13.10 5.37 -21.60
CA ALA A 627 -13.94 5.29 -20.43
C ALA A 627 -13.91 6.61 -19.65
N ALA A 628 -15.05 7.03 -19.12
CA ALA A 628 -15.14 8.18 -18.25
C ALA A 628 -14.25 8.02 -17.01
N SER A 629 -13.54 9.08 -16.66
CA SER A 629 -12.73 9.12 -15.44
C SER A 629 -13.60 9.30 -14.20
N ALA A 630 -13.08 8.92 -13.03
CA ALA A 630 -13.78 9.12 -11.76
C ALA A 630 -14.19 10.59 -11.57
N GLY A 631 -15.47 10.84 -11.29
CA GLY A 631 -16.04 12.18 -11.10
C GLY A 631 -16.49 12.89 -12.39
N GLU A 632 -16.26 12.34 -13.58
CA GLU A 632 -16.86 12.89 -14.81
C GLU A 632 -18.35 12.58 -14.94
N PHE A 633 -18.81 11.50 -14.30
CA PHE A 633 -20.22 11.14 -14.24
C PHE A 633 -20.63 10.81 -12.81
N THR A 634 -21.87 11.14 -12.47
CA THR A 634 -22.55 10.66 -11.27
C THR A 634 -23.64 9.67 -11.66
N GLU A 635 -23.65 8.48 -11.06
CA GLU A 635 -24.71 7.49 -11.27
C GLU A 635 -25.81 7.61 -10.20
N THR A 636 -27.05 7.45 -10.63
CA THR A 636 -28.23 7.38 -9.76
C THR A 636 -29.10 6.19 -10.17
N ILE A 637 -29.65 5.48 -9.19
CA ILE A 637 -30.61 4.39 -9.44
C ILE A 637 -32.01 5.01 -9.44
N LEU A 638 -32.69 4.93 -10.58
CA LEU A 638 -34.05 5.44 -10.74
C LEU A 638 -35.12 4.41 -10.35
N ALA A 639 -34.83 3.14 -10.57
CA ALA A 639 -35.72 2.02 -10.21
C ALA A 639 -34.89 0.76 -9.98
N ASP A 640 -35.39 -0.11 -9.11
CA ASP A 640 -34.78 -1.39 -8.77
C ASP A 640 -35.87 -2.42 -8.50
N ASP A 641 -35.91 -3.50 -9.30
CA ASP A 641 -36.85 -4.61 -9.10
C ASP A 641 -36.17 -5.83 -8.45
N GLY A 642 -34.90 -5.68 -8.05
CA GLY A 642 -34.05 -6.71 -7.48
C GLY A 642 -33.20 -7.45 -8.52
N LEU A 643 -33.70 -7.74 -9.71
CA LEU A 643 -32.92 -8.41 -10.76
C LEU A 643 -32.32 -7.43 -11.75
N THR A 644 -32.99 -6.31 -11.98
CA THR A 644 -32.56 -5.22 -12.83
C THR A 644 -32.64 -3.87 -12.11
N GLN A 645 -31.72 -2.98 -12.45
CA GLN A 645 -31.74 -1.59 -12.04
C GLN A 645 -31.88 -0.70 -13.26
N THR A 646 -32.70 0.35 -13.17
CA THR A 646 -32.64 1.46 -14.11
C THR A 646 -31.66 2.49 -13.57
N VAL A 647 -30.57 2.69 -14.28
CA VAL A 647 -29.46 3.59 -13.91
C VAL A 647 -29.50 4.82 -14.77
N LYS A 648 -29.19 5.96 -14.17
CA LYS A 648 -28.94 7.21 -14.86
C LYS A 648 -27.55 7.73 -14.52
N ALA A 649 -26.68 7.82 -15.51
CA ALA A 649 -25.42 8.54 -15.43
C ALA A 649 -25.61 9.98 -15.88
N THR A 650 -25.14 10.93 -15.08
CA THR A 650 -25.21 12.38 -15.34
C THR A 650 -23.80 12.93 -15.48
N ASP A 651 -23.48 13.52 -16.63
CA ASP A 651 -22.20 14.18 -16.88
C ASP A 651 -22.04 15.37 -15.94
N THR A 652 -20.91 15.49 -15.25
CA THR A 652 -20.66 16.62 -14.34
C THR A 652 -20.35 17.92 -15.06
N THR A 653 -20.08 17.86 -16.37
CA THR A 653 -19.89 19.05 -17.22
C THR A 653 -21.23 19.61 -17.70
N ILE A 654 -21.38 20.94 -17.62
CA ILE A 654 -22.55 21.64 -18.17
C ILE A 654 -22.32 21.85 -19.67
N ALA A 655 -23.30 21.47 -20.48
CA ALA A 655 -23.29 21.70 -21.92
C ALA A 655 -23.27 23.22 -22.22
N GLY A 656 -22.24 23.63 -22.96
CA GLY A 656 -21.88 25.04 -23.18
C GLY A 656 -20.37 25.30 -23.03
N ALA A 657 -19.62 24.38 -22.42
CA ALA A 657 -18.16 24.37 -22.47
C ALA A 657 -17.66 24.22 -23.93
N PRO A 658 -16.53 24.86 -24.32
CA PRO A 658 -16.02 24.77 -25.68
C PRO A 658 -15.58 23.33 -26.02
N GLY A 659 -16.16 22.77 -27.09
CA GLY A 659 -15.84 21.43 -27.60
C GLY A 659 -17.09 20.59 -27.87
N LYS A 660 -16.99 19.59 -28.77
CA LYS A 660 -18.03 18.57 -28.95
C LYS A 660 -17.83 17.48 -27.90
N ARG A 661 -18.92 16.98 -27.33
CA ARG A 661 -18.91 15.90 -26.33
C ARG A 661 -20.01 14.90 -26.67
N PHE A 662 -19.60 13.66 -26.90
CA PHE A 662 -20.46 12.52 -27.22
C PHE A 662 -20.26 11.46 -26.15
N VAL A 663 -21.34 10.76 -25.80
CA VAL A 663 -21.33 9.72 -24.79
C VAL A 663 -22.00 8.47 -25.34
N ARG A 664 -21.52 7.30 -24.92
CA ARG A 664 -22.17 6.02 -25.18
C ARG A 664 -22.01 5.09 -23.98
N LEU A 665 -22.83 4.07 -23.93
CA LEU A 665 -22.65 2.95 -23.01
C LEU A 665 -21.92 1.82 -23.75
N LYS A 666 -20.85 1.31 -23.15
CA LYS A 666 -20.17 0.08 -23.58
C LYS A 666 -20.44 -1.02 -22.58
N ILE A 667 -20.88 -2.16 -23.08
CA ILE A 667 -21.08 -3.38 -22.30
C ILE A 667 -20.06 -4.42 -22.76
N THR A 668 -19.38 -5.05 -21.80
CA THR A 668 -18.37 -6.09 -22.09
C THR A 668 -18.63 -7.29 -21.19
N ALA A 669 -18.67 -8.50 -21.76
CA ALA A 669 -18.68 -9.72 -20.97
C ALA A 669 -17.35 -9.85 -20.18
N VAL A 670 -17.45 -10.16 -18.90
CA VAL A 670 -16.29 -10.43 -18.05
C VAL A 670 -15.96 -11.93 -18.15
N PRO A 671 -14.71 -12.31 -18.47
CA PRO A 671 -14.30 -13.72 -18.64
C PRO A 671 -14.51 -14.60 -17.42
#